data_AF-A0A1J4K236-F1
#
_entry.id   AF-A0A1J4K236-F1
#
_cell.length_a   1.000
_cell.length_b   1.000
_cell.length_c   1.000
_cell.angle_alpha   90.00
_cell.angle_beta   90.00
_cell.angle_gamma   90.00
#
_symmetry.space_group_name_H-M   'P 1'
#
loop_
_entity.id
_entity.type
_entity.pdbx_description
1 polymer ?
#
loop_
_entity_poly.entity_id
_entity_poly.type
_entity_poly.pdbx_seq_one_letter_code
_entity_poly.pdbx_strand_id
1 'polypeptide(L)'
;MKEMSSFAALQRENSLLTQKNQQLNSDLQTLQKQFNSAVEVSSSFELINKKNEDLLNQIHKINDEKEDLQRRLQIAMRNIEEQKEKLLMEQQKTAYNQTNEIESLKLKINDERKDYQLQIAKLHDRIASIEEDSKKKDLELKHNDTELNSIFKASSKHFDKNVKDAETLIKLLLIPPTSTNQTAESFSFENSSILSVSGNNEIKENKDFKYKKKVKKQILQLKKELIEQQKSNDDLRKELEKSYNQKVNELTYLNEELKNKMERLNNENDSLKSKSFLASEENSQLKIQMQCLKNDQESQSLNKLMNLNDQIKKLTKQLNESEKLNENLKNQIGPLLTKLHNLDKQNKALLKQNDKYKSVHDSTIDQNDKLLHENELLSQQSNETQSRLIQITKRTNDLQTITKQLQSSINEKDGENQKLQLTIETLQKANDIQNDEILTQKAQIENLSQMLKVETEKSHELSISLHRMEQNCKNLEDDVKLAHEKLVKANEPMESVMLLPLSVWSIPELPNEIVECVQDVVNNQTLKTPTKVRQVLSIVCKYFLSKNERNEFEIKELQEKEIKITNNLQNLSNFMAKLFPEIPCKFDDIHENQILQQNISDVITGIRKSMKNAIDIKNKLDKQILDLLLYLNVDTVGDAISTIHEMNETIARLEKSENKLNNRICDMKNKYESLRDDFSHEISELQVSIENQQQQFEQLQDKNSQLNQEINQLNLQIEKNQEKYQFQLRENEIVFNAKISEYSKQNSFLHEQLNSLKAENISLFDTIENQKKEISKHTNTIQLLRRNKKNLLNQIEQITSTSEEKNKEQKQQIQQEREIFEKRITEETAIFQKRISEMSELYEKMKQKTVDLENLNSNLNLQISDLTLRIQKSELRYNTFTKEVERDKLISNSQHHSEILLLKDNYQDKLAEKDSQIMNEKRTIMSFVALQFCSLFDANVEMNEANFNTFIQTIRSRLMNLLSCDAKLRNLLQIGPNQSIVDCVSQLLLSSPQMLAKY
;
A
#
# COMPACT_ATOMS: atom_id res chain seq x y z
N MET A 1 -56.40 51.29 102.50
CA MET A 1 -56.88 51.36 101.09
C MET A 1 -55.83 51.90 100.12
N LYS A 2 -55.24 53.10 100.30
CA LYS A 2 -54.24 53.64 99.35
C LYS A 2 -53.08 52.69 99.02
N GLU A 3 -52.56 51.96 100.01
CA GLU A 3 -51.44 51.01 99.82
C GLU A 3 -51.78 49.84 98.88
N MET A 4 -53.01 49.30 98.92
CA MET A 4 -53.41 48.22 98.00
C MET A 4 -53.42 48.68 96.54
N SER A 5 -53.74 49.96 96.29
CA SER A 5 -53.65 50.55 94.94
C SER A 5 -52.19 50.68 94.48
N SER A 6 -51.28 51.03 95.38
CA SER A 6 -49.83 51.09 95.11
C SER A 6 -49.25 49.69 94.85
N PHE A 7 -49.60 48.69 95.66
CA PHE A 7 -49.16 47.31 95.47
C PHE A 7 -49.67 46.73 94.14
N ALA A 8 -50.94 46.95 93.78
CA ALA A 8 -51.50 46.52 92.50
C ALA A 8 -50.82 47.21 91.30
N ALA A 9 -50.45 48.49 91.42
CA ALA A 9 -49.69 49.19 90.39
C ALA A 9 -48.28 48.61 90.22
N LEU A 10 -47.53 48.43 91.32
CA LEU A 10 -46.19 47.83 91.32
C LEU A 10 -46.20 46.38 90.81
N GLN A 11 -47.21 45.58 91.16
CA GLN A 11 -47.35 44.21 90.66
C GLN A 11 -47.61 44.19 89.14
N ARG A 12 -48.40 45.15 88.62
CA ARG A 12 -48.65 45.30 87.18
C ARG A 12 -47.42 45.80 86.42
N GLU A 13 -46.66 46.73 86.99
CA GLU A 13 -45.39 47.21 86.46
C GLU A 13 -44.33 46.10 86.43
N ASN A 14 -44.19 45.33 87.52
CA ASN A 14 -43.27 44.20 87.59
C ASN A 14 -43.66 43.07 86.61
N SER A 15 -44.97 42.85 86.38
CA SER A 15 -45.46 41.97 85.31
C SER A 15 -45.06 42.46 83.91
N LEU A 16 -45.16 43.77 83.65
CA LEU A 16 -44.75 44.38 82.38
C LEU A 16 -43.22 44.31 82.18
N LEU A 17 -42.44 44.56 83.23
CA LEU A 17 -40.98 44.41 83.21
C LEU A 17 -40.57 42.93 82.98
N THR A 18 -41.26 41.99 83.61
CA THR A 18 -41.04 40.55 83.38
C THR A 18 -41.34 40.16 81.94
N GLN A 19 -42.47 40.60 81.38
CA GLN A 19 -42.83 40.37 79.98
C GLN A 19 -41.81 41.01 79.01
N LYS A 20 -41.35 42.23 79.30
CA LYS A 20 -40.35 42.93 78.49
C LYS A 20 -38.97 42.26 78.56
N ASN A 21 -38.57 41.71 79.72
CA ASN A 21 -37.35 40.92 79.86
C ASN A 21 -37.45 39.56 79.14
N GLN A 22 -38.62 38.92 79.12
CA GLN A 22 -38.87 37.72 78.31
C GLN A 22 -38.75 38.03 76.81
N GLN A 23 -39.32 39.15 76.35
CA GLN A 23 -39.18 39.60 74.97
C GLN A 23 -37.71 39.91 74.61
N LEU A 24 -37.00 40.68 75.43
CA LEU A 24 -35.58 40.97 75.22
C LEU A 24 -34.70 39.71 75.18
N ASN A 25 -35.01 38.69 75.98
CA ASN A 25 -34.32 37.39 75.91
C ASN A 25 -34.64 36.62 74.60
N SER A 26 -35.87 36.69 74.11
CA SER A 26 -36.25 36.11 72.81
C SER A 26 -35.54 36.83 71.66
N ASP A 27 -35.44 38.16 71.72
CA ASP A 27 -34.74 38.98 70.73
C ASP A 27 -33.23 38.70 70.76
N LEU A 28 -32.62 38.60 71.94
CA LEU A 28 -31.22 38.19 72.12
C LEU A 28 -30.93 36.79 71.58
N GLN A 29 -31.79 35.80 71.84
CA GLN A 29 -31.64 34.45 71.25
C GLN A 29 -31.78 34.45 69.74
N THR A 30 -32.64 35.31 69.19
CA THR A 30 -32.82 35.47 67.74
C THR A 30 -31.58 36.12 67.12
N LEU A 31 -31.03 37.15 67.76
CA LEU A 31 -29.81 37.83 67.33
C LEU A 31 -28.57 36.90 67.41
N GLN A 32 -28.47 36.07 68.46
CA GLN A 32 -27.43 35.05 68.59
C GLN A 32 -27.52 33.99 67.46
N LYS A 33 -28.72 33.53 67.11
CA LYS A 33 -28.92 32.62 65.97
C LYS A 33 -28.51 33.28 64.65
N GLN A 34 -28.94 34.52 64.41
CA GLN A 34 -28.56 35.28 63.22
C GLN A 34 -27.03 35.50 63.14
N PHE A 35 -26.38 35.82 64.26
CA PHE A 35 -24.93 35.96 64.33
C PHE A 35 -24.22 34.64 64.02
N ASN A 36 -24.63 33.52 64.63
CA ASN A 36 -24.04 32.21 64.37
C ASN A 36 -24.19 31.81 62.90
N SER A 37 -25.37 31.98 62.30
CA SER A 37 -25.55 31.72 60.86
C SER A 37 -24.77 32.68 59.97
N ALA A 38 -24.53 33.94 60.38
CA ALA A 38 -23.64 34.84 59.66
C ALA A 38 -22.15 34.39 59.72
N VAL A 39 -21.71 33.86 60.86
CA VAL A 39 -20.37 33.25 61.02
C VAL A 39 -20.24 31.98 60.19
N GLU A 40 -21.25 31.10 60.18
CA GLU A 40 -21.31 29.92 59.31
C GLU A 40 -21.20 30.33 57.82
N VAL A 41 -21.99 31.31 57.38
CA VAL A 41 -21.91 31.85 56.02
C VAL A 41 -20.53 32.44 55.70
N SER A 42 -19.91 33.19 56.63
CA SER A 42 -18.55 33.72 56.46
C SER A 42 -17.53 32.58 56.26
N SER A 43 -17.58 31.54 57.09
CA SER A 43 -16.69 30.38 56.95
C SER A 43 -16.91 29.63 55.62
N SER A 44 -18.15 29.57 55.13
CA SER A 44 -18.45 29.00 53.81
C SER A 44 -17.90 29.86 52.67
N PHE A 45 -17.89 31.18 52.83
CA PHE A 45 -17.36 32.13 51.86
C PHE A 45 -15.83 32.08 51.81
N GLU A 46 -15.15 31.94 52.94
CA GLU A 46 -13.70 31.68 53.02
C GLU A 46 -13.31 30.37 52.31
N LEU A 47 -14.08 29.29 52.53
CA LEU A 47 -13.89 28.01 51.83
C LEU A 47 -14.17 28.10 50.32
N ILE A 48 -15.10 28.95 49.88
CA ILE A 48 -15.35 29.23 48.46
C ILE A 48 -14.19 30.03 47.87
N ASN A 49 -13.72 31.08 48.55
CA ASN A 49 -12.59 31.90 48.07
C ASN A 49 -11.31 31.09 47.94
N LYS A 50 -11.00 30.23 48.93
CA LYS A 50 -9.86 29.32 48.83
C LYS A 50 -9.98 28.33 47.66
N LYS A 51 -11.17 27.78 47.41
CA LYS A 51 -11.41 26.94 46.22
C LYS A 51 -11.27 27.72 44.91
N ASN A 52 -11.70 28.99 44.88
CA ASN A 52 -11.53 29.86 43.71
C ASN A 52 -10.04 30.14 43.45
N GLU A 53 -9.25 30.36 44.50
CA GLU A 53 -7.79 30.51 44.43
C GLU A 53 -7.11 29.22 43.95
N ASP A 54 -7.47 28.06 44.52
CA ASP A 54 -6.98 26.74 44.07
C ASP A 54 -7.32 26.45 42.59
N LEU A 55 -8.53 26.83 42.14
CA LEU A 55 -8.96 26.69 40.75
C LEU A 55 -8.27 27.68 39.81
N LEU A 56 -8.06 28.93 40.24
CA LEU A 56 -7.34 29.94 39.46
C LEU A 56 -5.86 29.54 39.27
N ASN A 57 -5.23 28.99 40.32
CA ASN A 57 -3.89 28.40 40.23
C ASN A 57 -3.83 27.16 39.30
N GLN A 58 -4.89 26.35 39.23
CA GLN A 58 -5.00 25.25 38.26
C GLN A 58 -5.17 25.77 36.83
N ILE A 59 -6.00 26.80 36.62
CA ILE A 59 -6.20 27.44 35.31
C ILE A 59 -4.89 28.01 34.77
N HIS A 60 -4.08 28.68 35.60
CA HIS A 60 -2.77 29.15 35.20
C HIS A 60 -1.86 28.02 34.74
N LYS A 61 -1.68 26.96 35.55
CA LYS A 61 -0.85 25.79 35.18
C LYS A 61 -1.30 25.14 33.86
N ILE A 62 -2.61 24.95 33.68
CA ILE A 62 -3.17 24.37 32.44
C ILE A 62 -2.92 25.30 31.24
N ASN A 63 -2.93 26.62 31.43
CA ASN A 63 -2.63 27.56 30.36
C ASN A 63 -1.12 27.64 30.04
N ASP A 64 -0.24 27.53 31.04
CA ASP A 64 1.21 27.45 30.87
C ASP A 64 1.61 26.15 30.12
N GLU A 65 1.04 25.01 30.53
CA GLU A 65 1.20 23.72 29.83
C GLU A 65 0.69 23.78 28.38
N LYS A 66 -0.46 24.43 28.16
CA LYS A 66 -1.01 24.66 26.82
C LYS A 66 -0.10 25.55 25.96
N GLU A 67 0.49 26.61 26.51
CA GLU A 67 1.44 27.44 25.78
C GLU A 67 2.73 26.69 25.41
N ASP A 68 3.29 25.90 26.32
CA ASP A 68 4.45 25.06 26.02
C ASP A 68 4.12 24.00 24.96
N LEU A 69 2.99 23.29 25.09
CA LEU A 69 2.52 22.34 24.07
C LEU A 69 2.29 23.02 22.71
N GLN A 70 1.74 24.23 22.67
CA GLN A 70 1.55 25.00 21.45
C GLN A 70 2.89 25.41 20.81
N ARG A 71 3.89 25.83 21.61
CA ARG A 71 5.25 26.12 21.14
C ARG A 71 5.95 24.87 20.61
N ARG A 72 5.87 23.74 21.33
CA ARG A 72 6.40 22.44 20.89
C ARG A 72 5.77 21.97 19.58
N LEU A 73 4.45 22.11 19.44
CA LEU A 73 3.73 21.79 18.20
C LEU A 73 4.20 22.67 17.04
N GLN A 74 4.37 23.97 17.25
CA GLN A 74 4.86 24.89 16.22
C GLN A 74 6.29 24.56 15.78
N ILE A 75 7.18 24.18 16.72
CA ILE A 75 8.53 23.69 16.40
C ILE A 75 8.47 22.37 15.62
N ALA A 76 7.62 21.43 16.02
CA ALA A 76 7.44 20.16 15.32
C ALA A 76 6.90 20.33 13.89
N MET A 77 5.91 21.21 13.70
CA MET A 77 5.40 21.56 12.36
C MET A 77 6.50 22.14 11.47
N ARG A 78 7.27 23.10 11.98
CA ARG A 78 8.40 23.69 11.24
C ARG A 78 9.45 22.65 10.87
N ASN A 79 9.82 21.76 11.79
CA ASN A 79 10.77 20.67 11.51
C ASN A 79 10.24 19.72 10.41
N ILE A 80 8.94 19.44 10.39
CA ILE A 80 8.29 18.63 9.33
C ILE A 80 8.30 19.36 7.99
N GLU A 81 8.12 20.68 7.96
CA GLU A 81 8.22 21.50 6.74
C GLU A 81 9.66 21.52 6.21
N GLU A 82 10.65 21.79 7.06
CA GLU A 82 12.07 21.76 6.70
C GLU A 82 12.55 20.36 6.25
N GLN A 83 11.97 19.27 6.78
CA GLN A 83 12.23 17.90 6.31
C GLN A 83 11.56 17.62 4.96
N LYS A 84 10.33 18.10 4.73
CA LYS A 84 9.63 17.96 3.43
C LYS A 84 10.36 18.71 2.32
N GLU A 85 10.87 19.91 2.59
CA GLU A 85 11.64 20.69 1.62
C GLU A 85 12.95 19.96 1.24
N LYS A 86 13.70 19.46 2.24
CA LYS A 86 14.91 18.64 2.01
C LYS A 86 14.60 17.38 1.21
N LEU A 87 13.52 16.67 1.53
CA LEU A 87 13.08 15.48 0.79
C LEU A 87 12.71 15.81 -0.66
N LEU A 88 12.04 16.95 -0.90
CA LEU A 88 11.70 17.41 -2.25
C LEU A 88 12.95 17.75 -3.07
N MET A 89 13.93 18.44 -2.48
CA MET A 89 15.22 18.74 -3.12
C MET A 89 16.01 17.47 -3.42
N GLU A 90 16.06 16.51 -2.50
CA GLU A 90 16.72 15.22 -2.72
C GLU A 90 16.03 14.45 -3.85
N GLN A 91 14.69 14.38 -3.86
CA GLN A 91 13.92 13.76 -4.95
C GLN A 91 14.17 14.41 -6.32
N GLN A 92 14.18 15.74 -6.39
CA GLN A 92 14.48 16.48 -7.63
C GLN A 92 15.90 16.19 -8.12
N LYS A 93 16.89 16.21 -7.22
CA LYS A 93 18.30 15.90 -7.51
C LYS A 93 18.47 14.44 -7.96
N THR A 94 17.80 13.49 -7.32
CA THR A 94 17.83 12.07 -7.71
C THR A 94 17.19 11.86 -9.07
N ALA A 95 16.02 12.47 -9.34
CA ALA A 95 15.37 12.39 -10.65
C ALA A 95 16.19 13.04 -11.77
N TYR A 96 16.83 14.18 -11.50
CA TYR A 96 17.75 14.84 -12.44
C TYR A 96 18.95 13.95 -12.76
N ASN A 97 19.61 13.37 -11.75
CA ASN A 97 20.73 12.44 -11.94
C ASN A 97 20.31 11.20 -12.74
N GLN A 98 19.17 10.58 -12.40
CA GLN A 98 18.63 9.44 -13.14
C GLN A 98 18.30 9.79 -14.59
N THR A 99 17.76 10.98 -14.86
CA THR A 99 17.43 11.43 -16.22
C THR A 99 18.70 11.59 -17.06
N ASN A 100 19.74 12.23 -16.50
CA ASN A 100 21.05 12.38 -17.16
C ASN A 100 21.73 11.03 -17.40
N GLU A 101 21.66 10.12 -16.43
CA GLU A 101 22.22 8.76 -16.57
C GLU A 101 21.51 7.98 -17.68
N ILE A 102 20.17 7.98 -17.68
CA ILE A 102 19.33 7.36 -18.72
C ILE A 102 19.64 7.98 -20.10
N GLU A 103 19.85 9.29 -20.21
CA GLU A 103 20.23 9.94 -21.46
C GLU A 103 21.62 9.53 -21.93
N SER A 104 22.61 9.46 -21.03
CA SER A 104 23.95 8.97 -21.34
C SER A 104 23.97 7.50 -21.78
N LEU A 105 23.11 6.66 -21.21
CA LEU A 105 22.94 5.26 -21.59
C LEU A 105 22.21 5.11 -22.94
N LYS A 106 21.19 5.94 -23.20
CA LYS A 106 20.50 6.00 -24.50
C LYS A 106 21.46 6.37 -25.63
N LEU A 107 22.37 7.33 -25.40
CA LEU A 107 23.40 7.70 -26.38
C LEU A 107 24.31 6.52 -26.70
N LYS A 108 24.90 5.87 -25.68
CA LYS A 108 25.75 4.67 -25.86
C LYS A 108 25.04 3.54 -26.61
N ILE A 109 23.80 3.21 -26.22
CA ILE A 109 22.98 2.18 -26.88
C ILE A 109 22.69 2.53 -28.35
N ASN A 110 22.55 3.83 -28.67
CA ASN A 110 22.30 4.28 -30.03
C ASN A 110 23.57 4.25 -30.90
N ASP A 111 24.74 4.56 -30.33
CA ASP A 111 26.02 4.44 -31.00
C ASP A 111 26.39 2.96 -31.25
N GLU A 112 26.24 2.10 -30.24
CA GLU A 112 26.40 0.63 -30.40
C GLU A 112 25.46 0.07 -31.47
N ARG A 113 24.18 0.48 -31.47
CA ARG A 113 23.21 0.10 -32.51
C ARG A 113 23.65 0.53 -33.91
N LYS A 114 24.21 1.72 -34.05
CA LYS A 114 24.71 2.24 -35.32
C LYS A 114 25.93 1.46 -35.82
N ASP A 115 26.84 1.08 -34.93
CA ASP A 115 27.99 0.23 -35.26
C ASP A 115 27.54 -1.19 -35.65
N TYR A 116 26.57 -1.78 -34.95
CA TYR A 116 25.98 -3.06 -35.35
C TYR A 116 25.25 -2.96 -36.70
N GLN A 117 24.52 -1.88 -36.97
CA GLN A 117 23.91 -1.64 -38.29
C GLN A 117 24.96 -1.52 -39.41
N LEU A 118 26.10 -0.85 -39.15
CA LEU A 118 27.21 -0.77 -40.09
C LEU A 118 27.91 -2.12 -40.31
N GLN A 119 27.98 -2.99 -39.30
CA GLN A 119 28.46 -4.37 -39.46
C GLN A 119 27.48 -5.22 -40.27
N ILE A 120 26.17 -5.12 -39.98
CA ILE A 120 25.11 -5.83 -40.70
C ILE A 120 25.09 -5.43 -42.18
N ALA A 121 25.23 -4.14 -42.50
CA ALA A 121 25.33 -3.65 -43.88
C ALA A 121 26.52 -4.28 -44.62
N LYS A 122 27.73 -4.20 -44.05
CA LYS A 122 28.95 -4.80 -44.62
C LYS A 122 28.85 -6.31 -44.85
N LEU A 123 28.06 -7.02 -44.02
CA LEU A 123 27.78 -8.45 -44.20
C LEU A 123 26.80 -8.69 -45.35
N HIS A 124 25.76 -7.86 -45.52
CA HIS A 124 24.84 -7.94 -46.67
C HIS A 124 25.56 -7.62 -47.99
N ASP A 125 26.39 -6.58 -48.03
CA ASP A 125 27.21 -6.24 -49.21
C ASP A 125 28.11 -7.42 -49.63
N ARG A 126 28.72 -8.09 -48.64
CA ARG A 126 29.57 -9.27 -48.86
C ARG A 126 28.79 -10.49 -49.32
N ILE A 127 27.57 -10.71 -48.82
CA ILE A 127 26.68 -11.79 -49.29
C ILE A 127 26.26 -11.53 -50.74
N ALA A 128 25.86 -10.29 -51.07
CA ALA A 128 25.47 -9.91 -52.42
C ALA A 128 26.61 -10.13 -53.44
N SER A 129 27.84 -9.75 -53.09
CA SER A 129 29.03 -10.02 -53.91
C SER A 129 29.28 -11.51 -54.14
N ILE A 130 29.10 -12.36 -53.11
CA ILE A 130 29.27 -13.82 -53.22
C ILE A 130 28.15 -14.45 -54.06
N GLU A 131 26.92 -13.95 -53.95
CA GLU A 131 25.82 -14.37 -54.83
C GLU A 131 26.05 -14.00 -56.30
N GLU A 132 26.61 -12.82 -56.58
CA GLU A 132 26.93 -12.38 -57.94
C GLU A 132 28.06 -13.23 -58.55
N ASP A 133 29.13 -13.49 -57.80
CA ASP A 133 30.19 -14.43 -58.19
C ASP A 133 29.65 -15.86 -58.43
N SER A 134 28.70 -16.32 -57.62
CA SER A 134 28.05 -17.63 -57.81
C SER A 134 27.21 -17.65 -59.09
N LYS A 135 26.36 -16.64 -59.31
CA LYS A 135 25.54 -16.52 -60.53
C LYS A 135 26.40 -16.44 -61.79
N LYS A 136 27.56 -15.76 -61.71
CA LYS A 136 28.55 -15.73 -62.80
C LYS A 136 29.15 -17.11 -63.08
N LYS A 137 29.56 -17.85 -62.05
CA LYS A 137 30.06 -19.24 -62.21
C LYS A 137 29.00 -20.20 -62.72
N ASP A 138 27.74 -20.05 -62.33
CA ASP A 138 26.64 -20.84 -62.88
C ASP A 138 26.40 -20.56 -64.37
N LEU A 139 26.66 -19.33 -64.83
CA LEU A 139 26.62 -18.98 -66.26
C LEU A 139 27.84 -19.53 -67.01
N GLU A 140 29.03 -19.46 -66.44
CA GLU A 140 30.26 -20.06 -67.00
C GLU A 140 30.13 -21.59 -67.11
N LEU A 141 29.59 -22.27 -66.10
CA LEU A 141 29.30 -23.71 -66.14
C LEU A 141 28.27 -24.06 -67.22
N LYS A 142 27.15 -23.33 -67.29
CA LYS A 142 26.14 -23.53 -68.35
C LYS A 142 26.71 -23.27 -69.75
N HIS A 143 27.61 -22.30 -69.89
CA HIS A 143 28.29 -22.04 -71.16
C HIS A 143 29.17 -23.22 -71.54
N ASN A 144 30.03 -23.71 -70.63
CA ASN A 144 30.86 -24.90 -70.84
C ASN A 144 30.01 -26.15 -71.16
N ASP A 145 28.87 -26.35 -70.50
CA ASP A 145 27.92 -27.41 -70.83
C ASP A 145 27.35 -27.25 -72.24
N THR A 146 27.00 -26.03 -72.67
CA THR A 146 26.55 -25.80 -74.06
C THR A 146 27.65 -26.03 -75.08
N GLU A 147 28.91 -25.70 -74.77
CA GLU A 147 30.05 -25.99 -75.65
C GLU A 147 30.34 -27.48 -75.72
N LEU A 148 30.38 -28.20 -74.59
CA LEU A 148 30.53 -29.66 -74.55
C LEU A 148 29.39 -30.36 -75.32
N ASN A 149 28.14 -29.94 -75.13
CA ASN A 149 27.01 -30.47 -75.91
C ASN A 149 27.09 -30.08 -77.39
N SER A 150 27.68 -28.93 -77.75
CA SER A 150 27.94 -28.54 -79.13
C SER A 150 29.02 -29.44 -79.75
N ILE A 151 30.11 -29.70 -79.03
CA ILE A 151 31.17 -30.64 -79.41
C ILE A 151 30.60 -32.04 -79.59
N PHE A 152 29.86 -32.59 -78.62
CA PHE A 152 29.26 -33.92 -78.73
C PHE A 152 28.28 -34.02 -79.92
N LYS A 153 27.50 -32.97 -80.22
CA LYS A 153 26.64 -32.91 -81.42
C LYS A 153 27.46 -32.82 -82.72
N ALA A 154 28.48 -31.97 -82.77
CA ALA A 154 29.34 -31.80 -83.93
C ALA A 154 30.12 -33.08 -84.24
N SER A 155 30.66 -33.75 -83.23
CA SER A 155 31.30 -35.06 -83.36
C SER A 155 30.29 -36.15 -83.72
N SER A 156 29.08 -36.15 -83.15
CA SER A 156 28.04 -37.10 -83.56
C SER A 156 27.66 -36.97 -85.04
N LYS A 157 27.63 -35.74 -85.57
CA LYS A 157 27.42 -35.44 -86.99
C LYS A 157 28.65 -35.75 -87.85
N HIS A 158 29.87 -35.61 -87.32
CA HIS A 158 31.11 -35.89 -88.05
C HIS A 158 31.40 -37.39 -88.21
N PHE A 159 30.95 -38.22 -87.26
CA PHE A 159 31.22 -39.67 -87.26
C PHE A 159 29.98 -40.55 -87.48
N ASP A 160 28.80 -39.95 -87.72
CA ASP A 160 27.49 -40.62 -87.83
C ASP A 160 27.20 -41.65 -86.71
N LYS A 161 27.68 -41.37 -85.50
CA LYS A 161 27.43 -42.19 -84.30
C LYS A 161 27.15 -41.30 -83.09
N ASN A 162 26.21 -41.73 -82.26
CA ASN A 162 25.71 -40.96 -81.12
C ASN A 162 26.74 -40.89 -79.98
N VAL A 163 27.54 -39.82 -79.95
CA VAL A 163 28.51 -39.50 -78.90
C VAL A 163 27.78 -38.83 -77.75
N LYS A 164 27.86 -39.41 -76.54
CA LYS A 164 27.17 -38.90 -75.33
C LYS A 164 28.10 -38.56 -74.17
N ASP A 165 29.37 -38.95 -74.27
CA ASP A 165 30.39 -38.74 -73.25
C ASP A 165 31.77 -38.57 -73.90
N ALA A 166 32.74 -38.11 -73.12
CA ALA A 166 34.10 -37.88 -73.61
C ALA A 166 34.82 -39.18 -74.00
N GLU A 167 34.49 -40.33 -73.40
CA GLU A 167 35.13 -41.60 -73.74
C GLU A 167 34.70 -42.14 -75.11
N THR A 168 33.41 -42.08 -75.42
CA THR A 168 32.87 -42.47 -76.74
C THR A 168 33.42 -41.56 -77.83
N LEU A 169 33.63 -40.26 -77.54
CA LEU A 169 34.32 -39.34 -78.44
C LEU A 169 35.77 -39.78 -78.70
N ILE A 170 36.56 -40.03 -77.65
CA ILE A 170 37.96 -40.46 -77.76
C ILE A 170 38.07 -41.80 -78.51
N LYS A 171 37.17 -42.75 -78.24
CA LYS A 171 37.10 -44.05 -78.93
C LYS A 171 36.73 -43.94 -80.42
N LEU A 172 36.03 -42.86 -80.82
CA LEU A 172 35.67 -42.58 -82.22
C LEU A 172 36.74 -41.82 -83.00
N LEU A 173 37.47 -40.92 -82.35
CA LEU A 173 38.60 -40.17 -82.93
C LEU A 173 39.78 -41.06 -83.37
N LEU A 174 39.84 -42.31 -82.89
CA LEU A 174 40.90 -43.28 -83.20
C LEU A 174 40.70 -44.05 -84.52
N ILE A 175 39.69 -43.72 -85.32
CA ILE A 175 39.39 -44.38 -86.61
C ILE A 175 39.37 -43.35 -87.76
N PRO A 176 40.33 -43.38 -88.71
CA PRO A 176 40.33 -42.53 -89.92
C PRO A 176 39.51 -43.17 -91.07
N PRO A 177 39.13 -42.45 -92.16
CA PRO A 177 39.54 -41.09 -92.58
C PRO A 177 38.36 -40.19 -93.10
N THR A 178 38.69 -39.15 -93.89
CA THR A 178 37.89 -38.50 -94.97
C THR A 178 36.66 -37.61 -94.66
N SER A 179 36.94 -36.31 -94.41
CA SER A 179 36.55 -35.15 -95.25
C SER A 179 35.08 -34.71 -95.51
N THR A 180 34.88 -33.38 -95.41
CA THR A 180 33.91 -32.45 -96.09
C THR A 180 32.74 -31.78 -95.32
N ASN A 181 32.87 -30.44 -95.20
CA ASN A 181 31.90 -29.37 -95.52
C ASN A 181 30.65 -28.98 -94.66
N GLN A 182 30.73 -27.73 -94.15
CA GLN A 182 29.79 -26.59 -94.35
C GLN A 182 28.51 -26.36 -93.48
N THR A 183 28.41 -25.12 -92.93
CA THR A 183 27.25 -24.15 -92.80
C THR A 183 25.95 -24.54 -92.05
N ALA A 184 25.14 -23.61 -91.47
CA ALA A 184 25.29 -22.21 -90.97
C ALA A 184 24.00 -21.72 -90.21
N GLU A 185 23.98 -20.45 -89.74
CA GLU A 185 22.83 -19.55 -89.45
C GLU A 185 22.06 -19.54 -88.08
N SER A 186 21.24 -18.48 -87.88
CA SER A 186 20.96 -17.72 -86.62
C SER A 186 19.47 -17.31 -86.41
N PHE A 187 19.05 -16.72 -85.25
CA PHE A 187 17.80 -15.88 -85.08
C PHE A 187 17.73 -15.07 -83.73
N SER A 188 16.67 -14.25 -83.47
CA SER A 188 16.57 -13.11 -82.49
C SER A 188 15.14 -12.76 -81.93
N PHE A 189 14.96 -11.76 -81.00
CA PHE A 189 13.84 -10.71 -80.84
C PHE A 189 13.77 -9.88 -79.47
N GLU A 190 12.75 -9.00 -79.20
CA GLU A 190 12.81 -7.61 -78.53
C GLU A 190 11.81 -7.15 -77.36
N ASN A 191 11.88 -5.87 -76.84
CA ASN A 191 10.86 -5.13 -75.97
C ASN A 191 10.93 -3.54 -75.76
N SER A 192 10.12 -2.88 -74.85
CA SER A 192 9.95 -1.37 -74.60
C SER A 192 9.74 -0.92 -73.08
N SER A 193 9.29 0.25 -72.49
CA SER A 193 8.56 1.58 -72.71
C SER A 193 8.65 2.52 -71.40
N ILE A 194 8.00 3.68 -70.99
CA ILE A 194 7.46 5.07 -71.41
C ILE A 194 6.59 5.68 -70.19
N LEU A 195 6.29 6.94 -69.71
CA LEU A 195 6.57 8.46 -69.75
C LEU A 195 5.97 9.17 -68.43
N SER A 196 5.69 10.47 -68.07
CA SER A 196 5.68 11.94 -68.51
C SER A 196 5.43 12.99 -67.31
N VAL A 197 5.29 14.36 -67.49
CA VAL A 197 5.30 15.51 -66.46
C VAL A 197 4.37 16.79 -66.82
N SER A 198 4.47 18.05 -66.25
CA SER A 198 3.55 19.30 -66.31
C SER A 198 4.27 20.72 -66.49
N GLY A 199 3.76 22.01 -66.49
CA GLY A 199 2.48 22.83 -66.27
C GLY A 199 2.62 24.44 -66.28
N ASN A 200 1.58 25.28 -65.92
CA ASN A 200 1.48 26.80 -65.59
C ASN A 200 1.11 28.01 -66.61
N ASN A 201 0.41 29.09 -66.10
CA ASN A 201 0.32 30.64 -66.25
C ASN A 201 -0.09 31.64 -67.46
N GLU A 202 -0.91 32.71 -67.15
CA GLU A 202 -1.00 34.26 -67.35
C GLU A 202 -1.17 35.26 -68.63
N ILE A 203 -1.98 36.38 -68.48
CA ILE A 203 -1.90 37.89 -68.87
C ILE A 203 -2.64 38.66 -70.11
N LYS A 204 -2.50 40.02 -70.36
CA LYS A 204 -3.52 41.10 -70.80
C LYS A 204 -3.23 42.17 -71.99
N GLU A 205 -4.27 42.92 -72.48
CA GLU A 205 -4.42 44.44 -72.74
C GLU A 205 -4.38 45.25 -74.14
N ASN A 206 -5.21 46.36 -74.30
CA ASN A 206 -5.11 47.66 -75.13
C ASN A 206 -5.54 47.85 -76.66
N LYS A 207 -5.71 49.04 -77.35
CA LYS A 207 -6.29 50.46 -77.15
C LYS A 207 -6.09 51.48 -78.40
N ASP A 208 -7.08 52.26 -78.97
CA ASP A 208 -6.85 53.42 -79.98
C ASP A 208 -7.99 54.54 -80.25
N PHE A 209 -7.87 55.48 -81.26
CA PHE A 209 -8.42 56.89 -81.29
C PHE A 209 -8.72 57.64 -82.68
N LYS A 210 -9.45 58.81 -82.67
CA LYS A 210 -9.45 60.03 -83.60
C LYS A 210 -10.25 60.17 -84.94
N TYR A 211 -11.11 61.20 -85.10
CA TYR A 211 -11.33 62.04 -86.34
C TYR A 211 -12.23 63.31 -86.13
N LYS A 212 -12.52 64.08 -87.20
CA LYS A 212 -13.46 65.24 -87.37
C LYS A 212 -13.16 66.58 -86.64
N LYS A 213 -12.42 67.49 -87.32
CA LYS A 213 -12.06 68.85 -86.83
C LYS A 213 -13.04 69.99 -87.18
N LYS A 214 -13.96 69.83 -88.15
CA LYS A 214 -14.82 70.92 -88.69
C LYS A 214 -16.02 71.30 -87.80
N VAL A 215 -16.61 70.35 -87.08
CA VAL A 215 -17.75 70.60 -86.15
C VAL A 215 -17.36 71.52 -84.97
N LYS A 216 -16.06 71.60 -84.67
CA LYS A 216 -15.52 72.20 -83.44
C LYS A 216 -15.63 73.72 -83.36
N LYS A 217 -15.99 74.46 -84.43
CA LYS A 217 -16.21 75.93 -84.35
C LYS A 217 -17.64 76.32 -83.98
N GLN A 218 -18.67 75.78 -84.64
CA GLN A 218 -20.07 76.07 -84.27
C GLN A 218 -20.41 75.55 -82.87
N ILE A 219 -19.89 74.37 -82.48
CA ILE A 219 -19.98 73.89 -81.09
C ILE A 219 -19.29 74.85 -80.10
N LEU A 220 -18.22 75.56 -80.47
CA LEU A 220 -17.51 76.44 -79.54
C LEU A 220 -18.31 77.70 -79.19
N GLN A 221 -19.10 78.21 -80.14
CA GLN A 221 -19.87 79.43 -79.97
C GLN A 221 -21.14 79.16 -79.14
N LEU A 222 -21.92 78.14 -79.53
CA LEU A 222 -23.05 77.65 -78.73
C LEU A 222 -22.62 77.18 -77.32
N LYS A 223 -21.41 76.58 -77.17
CA LYS A 223 -20.90 76.26 -75.82
C LYS A 223 -20.52 77.48 -74.99
N LYS A 224 -20.18 78.63 -75.57
CA LYS A 224 -19.91 79.84 -74.77
C LYS A 224 -21.19 80.39 -74.15
N GLU A 225 -22.23 80.56 -74.98
CA GLU A 225 -23.55 81.01 -74.52
C GLU A 225 -24.16 80.02 -73.52
N LEU A 226 -24.03 78.71 -73.78
CA LEU A 226 -24.45 77.67 -72.83
C LEU A 226 -23.66 77.75 -71.52
N ILE A 227 -22.34 77.97 -71.54
CA ILE A 227 -21.52 78.09 -70.32
C ILE A 227 -21.86 79.36 -69.54
N GLU A 228 -22.20 80.47 -70.19
CA GLU A 228 -22.63 81.70 -69.49
C GLU A 228 -24.03 81.56 -68.90
N GLN A 229 -25.00 80.95 -69.61
CA GLN A 229 -26.29 80.59 -69.03
C GLN A 229 -26.19 79.53 -67.93
N GLN A 230 -25.27 78.56 -68.05
CA GLN A 230 -25.02 77.58 -66.99
C GLN A 230 -24.38 78.24 -65.77
N LYS A 231 -23.40 79.13 -65.93
CA LYS A 231 -22.84 79.90 -64.79
C LYS A 231 -23.91 80.74 -64.10
N SER A 232 -24.72 81.48 -64.86
CA SER A 232 -25.81 82.28 -64.30
C SER A 232 -26.84 81.42 -63.55
N ASN A 233 -27.19 80.24 -64.08
CA ASN A 233 -28.05 79.28 -63.37
C ASN A 233 -27.35 78.64 -62.16
N ASP A 234 -26.07 78.31 -62.24
CA ASP A 234 -25.32 77.69 -61.15
C ASP A 234 -25.11 78.67 -59.99
N ASP A 235 -24.93 79.95 -60.27
CA ASP A 235 -24.78 80.99 -59.24
C ASP A 235 -26.15 81.34 -58.63
N LEU A 236 -27.23 81.44 -59.42
CA LEU A 236 -28.61 81.48 -58.90
C LEU A 236 -28.96 80.24 -58.06
N ARG A 237 -28.54 79.04 -58.50
CA ARG A 237 -28.70 77.79 -57.74
C ARG A 237 -27.92 77.84 -56.43
N LYS A 238 -26.68 78.34 -56.40
CA LYS A 238 -25.90 78.50 -55.17
C LYS A 238 -26.52 79.53 -54.21
N GLU A 239 -27.17 80.58 -54.70
CA GLU A 239 -27.91 81.51 -53.84
C GLU A 239 -29.20 80.89 -53.30
N LEU A 240 -29.98 80.21 -54.14
CA LEU A 240 -31.16 79.44 -53.72
C LEU A 240 -30.79 78.32 -52.73
N GLU A 241 -29.69 77.61 -52.96
CA GLU A 241 -29.20 76.53 -52.11
C GLU A 241 -28.61 77.06 -50.79
N LYS A 242 -27.93 78.21 -50.79
CA LYS A 242 -27.54 78.89 -49.55
C LYS A 242 -28.76 79.36 -48.75
N SER A 243 -29.72 80.00 -49.40
CA SER A 243 -30.96 80.48 -48.77
C SER A 243 -31.81 79.33 -48.22
N TYR A 244 -31.95 78.25 -49.01
CA TYR A 244 -32.63 77.02 -48.60
C TYR A 244 -31.91 76.35 -47.43
N ASN A 245 -30.58 76.17 -47.50
CA ASN A 245 -29.81 75.57 -46.40
C ASN A 245 -29.80 76.45 -45.15
N GLN A 246 -29.85 77.78 -45.27
CA GLN A 246 -30.09 78.68 -44.14
C GLN A 246 -31.47 78.45 -43.53
N LYS A 247 -32.54 78.37 -44.33
CA LYS A 247 -33.90 78.05 -43.84
C LYS A 247 -34.02 76.65 -43.25
N VAL A 248 -33.34 75.66 -43.81
CA VAL A 248 -33.25 74.30 -43.24
C VAL A 248 -32.51 74.34 -41.91
N ASN A 249 -31.40 75.06 -41.79
CA ASN A 249 -30.65 75.20 -40.52
C ASN A 249 -31.43 75.97 -39.45
N GLU A 250 -32.17 77.02 -39.81
CA GLU A 250 -33.12 77.68 -38.91
C GLU A 250 -34.22 76.71 -38.45
N LEU A 251 -34.78 75.92 -39.36
CA LEU A 251 -35.84 74.95 -39.06
C LEU A 251 -35.33 73.73 -38.27
N THR A 252 -34.10 73.25 -38.48
CA THR A 252 -33.52 72.19 -37.65
C THR A 252 -33.20 72.71 -36.26
N TYR A 253 -32.62 73.90 -36.13
CA TYR A 253 -32.39 74.54 -34.83
C TYR A 253 -33.71 74.74 -34.06
N LEU A 254 -34.75 75.26 -34.71
CA LEU A 254 -36.06 75.47 -34.08
C LEU A 254 -36.76 74.15 -33.73
N ASN A 255 -36.65 73.11 -34.55
CA ASN A 255 -37.15 71.77 -34.22
C ASN A 255 -36.35 71.12 -33.08
N GLU A 256 -35.05 71.34 -33.01
CA GLU A 256 -34.19 70.84 -31.95
C GLU A 256 -34.47 71.58 -30.63
N GLU A 257 -34.70 72.89 -30.65
CA GLU A 257 -35.18 73.65 -29.48
C GLU A 257 -36.58 73.18 -29.04
N LEU A 258 -37.53 73.03 -29.96
CA LEU A 258 -38.88 72.52 -29.66
C LEU A 258 -38.85 71.09 -29.12
N LYS A 259 -38.00 70.21 -29.67
CA LYS A 259 -37.77 68.85 -29.17
C LYS A 259 -37.19 68.89 -27.77
N ASN A 260 -36.11 69.66 -27.54
CA ASN A 260 -35.53 69.86 -26.21
C ASN A 260 -36.55 70.44 -25.21
N LYS A 261 -37.47 71.29 -25.66
CA LYS A 261 -38.53 71.88 -24.83
C LYS A 261 -39.65 70.89 -24.50
N MET A 262 -40.08 70.07 -25.46
CA MET A 262 -40.99 68.94 -25.19
C MET A 262 -40.34 67.88 -24.30
N GLU A 263 -39.06 67.57 -24.50
CA GLU A 263 -38.33 66.59 -23.70
C GLU A 263 -38.17 67.08 -22.24
N ARG A 264 -37.85 68.38 -22.03
CA ARG A 264 -37.89 69.01 -20.70
C ARG A 264 -39.28 68.96 -20.09
N LEU A 265 -40.33 69.36 -20.81
CA LEU A 265 -41.71 69.35 -20.30
C LEU A 265 -42.23 67.93 -20.00
N ASN A 266 -41.84 66.93 -20.79
CA ASN A 266 -42.23 65.54 -20.54
C ASN A 266 -41.46 64.96 -19.37
N ASN A 267 -40.15 65.20 -19.27
CA ASN A 267 -39.35 64.83 -18.11
C ASN A 267 -39.80 65.54 -16.82
N GLU A 268 -40.28 66.78 -16.91
CA GLU A 268 -40.88 67.52 -15.80
C GLU A 268 -42.26 66.98 -15.42
N ASN A 269 -43.10 66.64 -16.40
CA ASN A 269 -44.41 66.00 -16.18
C ASN A 269 -44.25 64.60 -15.56
N ASP A 270 -43.28 63.79 -16.03
CA ASP A 270 -42.98 62.48 -15.46
C ASP A 270 -42.23 62.59 -14.12
N SER A 271 -41.46 63.67 -13.88
CA SER A 271 -40.96 64.03 -12.55
C SER A 271 -42.09 64.44 -11.60
N LEU A 272 -43.11 65.15 -12.07
CA LEU A 272 -44.29 65.53 -11.29
C LEU A 272 -45.20 64.33 -11.02
N LYS A 273 -45.39 63.40 -11.97
CA LYS A 273 -46.04 62.11 -11.72
C LYS A 273 -45.25 61.28 -10.72
N SER A 274 -43.92 61.22 -10.86
CA SER A 274 -43.05 60.49 -9.92
C SER A 274 -43.08 61.13 -8.53
N LYS A 275 -43.11 62.46 -8.42
CA LYS A 275 -43.26 63.18 -7.15
C LYS A 275 -44.68 63.08 -6.57
N SER A 276 -45.71 62.99 -7.39
CA SER A 276 -47.09 62.73 -6.95
C SER A 276 -47.25 61.30 -6.45
N PHE A 277 -46.67 60.33 -7.17
CA PHE A 277 -46.59 58.94 -6.75
C PHE A 277 -45.77 58.79 -5.47
N LEU A 278 -44.56 59.37 -5.41
CA LEU A 278 -43.72 59.37 -4.21
C LEU A 278 -44.36 60.13 -3.04
N ALA A 279 -45.05 61.25 -3.26
CA ALA A 279 -45.76 61.94 -2.17
C ALA A 279 -46.99 61.16 -1.71
N SER A 280 -47.66 60.41 -2.59
CA SER A 280 -48.73 59.47 -2.24
C SER A 280 -48.18 58.23 -1.52
N GLU A 281 -47.02 57.73 -1.95
CA GLU A 281 -46.32 56.61 -1.34
C GLU A 281 -45.78 57.02 0.02
N GLU A 282 -45.12 58.17 0.16
CA GLU A 282 -44.73 58.80 1.42
C GLU A 282 -45.92 59.10 2.32
N ASN A 283 -47.09 59.52 1.80
CA ASN A 283 -48.30 59.62 2.63
C ASN A 283 -48.76 58.24 3.12
N SER A 284 -48.69 57.22 2.27
CA SER A 284 -49.00 55.84 2.66
C SER A 284 -47.99 55.28 3.65
N GLN A 285 -46.70 55.57 3.47
CA GLN A 285 -45.59 55.15 4.32
C GLN A 285 -45.58 55.93 5.63
N LEU A 286 -45.91 57.22 5.67
CA LEU A 286 -46.12 58.01 6.89
C LEU A 286 -47.38 57.58 7.63
N LYS A 287 -48.45 57.21 6.92
CA LYS A 287 -49.65 56.65 7.54
C LYS A 287 -49.39 55.25 8.10
N ILE A 288 -48.64 54.42 7.38
CA ILE A 288 -48.14 53.12 7.87
C ILE A 288 -47.11 53.32 8.98
N GLN A 289 -46.27 54.35 8.96
CA GLN A 289 -45.25 54.63 9.98
C GLN A 289 -45.86 55.27 11.23
N MET A 290 -46.94 56.06 11.11
CA MET A 290 -47.77 56.46 12.25
C MET A 290 -48.55 55.26 12.80
N GLN A 291 -49.11 54.40 11.94
CA GLN A 291 -49.78 53.17 12.37
C GLN A 291 -48.78 52.22 13.04
N CYS A 292 -47.55 52.09 12.53
CA CYS A 292 -46.48 51.28 13.10
C CYS A 292 -45.89 51.93 14.35
N LEU A 293 -45.64 53.25 14.42
CA LEU A 293 -45.19 53.91 15.64
C LEU A 293 -46.26 53.87 16.74
N LYS A 294 -47.55 53.96 16.38
CA LYS A 294 -48.65 53.75 17.31
C LYS A 294 -48.73 52.29 17.75
N ASN A 295 -48.72 51.35 16.80
CA ASN A 295 -48.67 49.91 17.07
C ASN A 295 -47.37 49.50 17.78
N ASP A 296 -46.28 50.26 17.70
CA ASP A 296 -45.00 50.02 18.37
C ASP A 296 -44.96 50.69 19.74
N GLN A 297 -45.67 51.79 19.98
CA GLN A 297 -45.90 52.30 21.34
C GLN A 297 -46.88 51.41 22.09
N GLU A 298 -47.97 51.00 21.43
CA GLU A 298 -48.91 50.00 21.94
C GLU A 298 -48.21 48.65 22.10
N SER A 299 -47.40 48.18 21.13
CA SER A 299 -46.62 46.94 21.25
C SER A 299 -45.37 47.05 22.10
N GLN A 300 -44.78 48.22 22.39
CA GLN A 300 -43.73 48.34 23.41
C GLN A 300 -44.34 48.39 24.80
N SER A 301 -45.56 48.91 24.96
CA SER A 301 -46.32 48.81 26.21
C SER A 301 -46.81 47.38 26.43
N LEU A 302 -47.38 46.75 25.39
CA LEU A 302 -47.80 45.35 25.41
C LEU A 302 -46.59 44.41 25.52
N ASN A 303 -45.48 44.63 24.83
CA ASN A 303 -44.24 43.84 25.00
C ASN A 303 -43.48 44.18 26.27
N LYS A 304 -43.73 45.29 26.98
CA LYS A 304 -43.26 45.46 28.36
C LYS A 304 -44.11 44.65 29.33
N LEU A 305 -45.45 44.72 29.21
CA LEU A 305 -46.36 43.86 29.97
C LEU A 305 -46.17 42.37 29.66
N MET A 306 -45.86 42.02 28.41
CA MET A 306 -45.70 40.67 27.91
C MET A 306 -44.26 40.18 28.06
N ASN A 307 -43.21 41.01 28.04
CA ASN A 307 -41.91 40.60 28.58
C ASN A 307 -41.97 40.45 30.09
N LEU A 308 -42.73 41.25 30.85
CA LEU A 308 -42.90 41.02 32.28
C LEU A 308 -43.70 39.73 32.55
N ASN A 309 -44.79 39.49 31.82
CA ASN A 309 -45.59 38.28 31.95
C ASN A 309 -44.85 37.03 31.43
N ASP A 310 -44.05 37.15 30.36
CA ASP A 310 -43.23 36.06 29.84
C ASP A 310 -41.88 35.93 30.57
N GLN A 311 -41.40 36.94 31.30
CA GLN A 311 -40.34 36.78 32.31
C GLN A 311 -40.92 36.09 33.54
N ILE A 312 -42.11 36.45 34.01
CA ILE A 312 -42.80 35.73 35.10
C ILE A 312 -43.07 34.28 34.69
N LYS A 313 -43.57 34.02 33.47
CA LYS A 313 -43.74 32.65 32.96
C LYS A 313 -42.41 31.96 32.69
N LYS A 314 -41.38 32.62 32.15
CA LYS A 314 -40.04 32.01 31.98
C LYS A 314 -39.43 31.68 33.33
N LEU A 315 -39.52 32.55 34.34
CA LEU A 315 -39.03 32.29 35.69
C LEU A 315 -39.84 31.20 36.39
N THR A 316 -41.17 31.18 36.26
CA THR A 316 -42.02 30.10 36.81
C THR A 316 -41.76 28.77 36.09
N LYS A 317 -41.55 28.80 34.77
CA LYS A 317 -41.28 27.62 33.95
C LYS A 317 -39.84 27.12 34.16
N GLN A 318 -38.86 28.02 34.29
CA GLN A 318 -37.48 27.72 34.68
C GLN A 318 -37.40 27.26 36.14
N LEU A 319 -38.25 27.72 37.04
CA LEU A 319 -38.36 27.19 38.40
C LEU A 319 -38.87 25.75 38.36
N ASN A 320 -40.00 25.51 37.71
CA ASN A 320 -40.56 24.15 37.55
C ASN A 320 -39.65 23.21 36.73
N GLU A 321 -38.90 23.74 35.76
CA GLU A 321 -37.90 22.99 34.98
C GLU A 321 -36.61 22.78 35.77
N SER A 322 -36.22 23.70 36.66
CA SER A 322 -35.10 23.54 37.59
C SER A 322 -35.43 22.59 38.73
N GLU A 323 -36.68 22.54 39.20
CA GLU A 323 -37.17 21.53 40.14
C GLU A 323 -37.20 20.14 39.48
N LYS A 324 -37.72 20.03 38.25
CA LYS A 324 -37.63 18.79 37.46
C LYS A 324 -36.21 18.41 37.06
N LEU A 325 -35.32 19.37 36.83
CA LEU A 325 -33.89 19.11 36.62
C LEU A 325 -33.22 18.70 37.93
N ASN A 326 -33.61 19.23 39.08
CA ASN A 326 -33.13 18.77 40.39
C ASN A 326 -33.59 17.33 40.68
N GLU A 327 -34.86 16.97 40.42
CA GLU A 327 -35.28 15.56 40.50
C GLU A 327 -34.52 14.67 39.51
N ASN A 328 -34.39 15.08 38.25
CA ASN A 328 -33.65 14.31 37.26
C ASN A 328 -32.15 14.19 37.60
N LEU A 329 -31.51 15.24 38.11
CA LEU A 329 -30.12 15.20 38.59
C LEU A 329 -30.01 14.31 39.83
N LYS A 330 -30.94 14.38 40.79
CA LYS A 330 -30.99 13.49 41.95
C LYS A 330 -31.14 12.02 41.55
N ASN A 331 -31.95 11.76 40.53
CA ASN A 331 -32.13 10.43 39.92
C ASN A 331 -30.96 10.00 39.02
N GLN A 332 -30.17 10.93 38.47
CA GLN A 332 -28.95 10.66 37.69
C GLN A 332 -27.69 10.55 38.56
N ILE A 333 -27.67 11.14 39.74
CA ILE A 333 -26.57 11.07 40.72
C ILE A 333 -26.34 9.61 41.18
N GLY A 334 -27.41 8.81 41.34
CA GLY A 334 -27.27 7.37 41.65
C GLY A 334 -26.52 6.59 40.55
N PRO A 335 -26.98 6.62 39.29
CA PRO A 335 -26.25 6.08 38.14
C PRO A 335 -24.84 6.65 37.96
N LEU A 336 -24.63 7.96 38.19
CA LEU A 336 -23.32 8.60 38.07
C LEU A 336 -22.36 8.18 39.19
N LEU A 337 -22.81 8.04 40.44
CA LEU A 337 -22.02 7.46 41.53
C LEU A 337 -21.69 5.99 41.26
N THR A 338 -22.63 5.23 40.70
CA THR A 338 -22.39 3.83 40.29
C THR A 338 -21.37 3.76 39.16
N LYS A 339 -21.44 4.68 38.19
CA LYS A 339 -20.47 4.81 37.10
C LYS A 339 -19.10 5.28 37.59
N LEU A 340 -19.05 6.19 38.57
CA LEU A 340 -17.82 6.63 39.23
C LEU A 340 -17.16 5.47 40.00
N HIS A 341 -17.94 4.66 40.73
CA HIS A 341 -17.45 3.47 41.42
C HIS A 341 -16.95 2.39 40.46
N ASN A 342 -17.60 2.23 39.30
CA ASN A 342 -17.13 1.34 38.25
C ASN A 342 -15.87 1.87 37.53
N LEU A 343 -15.75 3.19 37.35
CA LEU A 343 -14.54 3.84 36.82
C LEU A 343 -13.37 3.77 37.82
N ASP A 344 -13.62 3.89 39.13
CA ASP A 344 -12.62 3.67 40.18
C ASP A 344 -12.15 2.21 40.22
N LYS A 345 -13.08 1.24 40.07
CA LYS A 345 -12.72 -0.18 39.87
C LYS A 345 -11.92 -0.41 38.58
N GLN A 346 -12.27 0.25 37.48
CA GLN A 346 -11.49 0.18 36.23
C GLN A 346 -10.11 0.82 36.39
N ASN A 347 -9.98 1.98 37.04
CA ASN A 347 -8.68 2.59 37.34
C ASN A 347 -7.82 1.69 38.23
N LYS A 348 -8.41 1.02 39.23
CA LYS A 348 -7.69 0.04 40.08
C LYS A 348 -7.33 -1.25 39.34
N ALA A 349 -8.07 -1.63 38.31
CA ALA A 349 -7.70 -2.72 37.41
C ALA A 349 -6.59 -2.29 36.43
N LEU A 350 -6.69 -1.10 35.84
CA LEU A 350 -5.71 -0.50 34.94
C LEU A 350 -4.38 -0.21 35.64
N LEU A 351 -4.39 0.25 36.90
CA LEU A 351 -3.17 0.37 37.72
C LEU A 351 -2.49 -0.99 37.88
N LYS A 352 -3.22 -2.03 38.31
CA LYS A 352 -2.67 -3.40 38.41
C LYS A 352 -2.21 -3.97 37.07
N GLN A 353 -2.81 -3.55 35.95
CA GLN A 353 -2.38 -3.92 34.60
C GLN A 353 -1.13 -3.15 34.18
N ASN A 354 -1.00 -1.87 34.56
CA ASN A 354 0.18 -1.04 34.34
C ASN A 354 1.38 -1.52 35.18
N ASP A 355 1.17 -1.93 36.42
CA ASP A 355 2.20 -2.53 37.27
C ASP A 355 2.67 -3.89 36.71
N LYS A 356 1.76 -4.67 36.11
CA LYS A 356 2.14 -5.84 35.30
C LYS A 356 2.94 -5.47 34.06
N TYR A 357 2.52 -4.46 33.30
CA TYR A 357 3.27 -3.98 32.13
C TYR A 357 4.65 -3.46 32.50
N LYS A 358 4.85 -2.83 33.67
CA LYS A 358 6.17 -2.51 34.20
C LYS A 358 7.00 -3.77 34.45
N SER A 359 6.50 -4.73 35.24
CA SER A 359 7.26 -5.98 35.50
C SER A 359 7.60 -6.77 34.23
N VAL A 360 6.75 -6.71 33.19
CA VAL A 360 7.03 -7.29 31.87
C VAL A 360 8.06 -6.44 31.11
N HIS A 361 7.98 -5.11 31.15
CA HIS A 361 8.95 -4.21 30.52
C HIS A 361 10.33 -4.35 31.14
N ASP A 362 10.42 -4.36 32.48
CA ASP A 362 11.64 -4.60 33.25
C ASP A 362 12.23 -5.97 32.86
N SER A 363 11.41 -7.03 32.85
CA SER A 363 11.81 -8.37 32.38
C SER A 363 12.18 -8.43 30.89
N THR A 364 11.73 -7.48 30.06
CA THR A 364 12.08 -7.40 28.63
C THR A 364 13.40 -6.65 28.44
N ILE A 365 13.69 -5.64 29.28
CA ILE A 365 15.01 -5.01 29.36
C ILE A 365 16.04 -6.06 29.80
N ASP A 366 15.73 -6.80 30.87
CA ASP A 366 16.53 -7.92 31.38
C ASP A 366 16.80 -9.02 30.34
N GLN A 367 15.91 -9.19 29.35
CA GLN A 367 16.10 -10.10 28.22
C GLN A 367 16.89 -9.46 27.07
N ASN A 368 16.65 -8.19 26.75
CA ASN A 368 17.41 -7.46 25.75
C ASN A 368 18.89 -7.30 26.13
N ASP A 369 19.20 -7.07 27.40
CA ASP A 369 20.59 -6.96 27.86
C ASP A 369 21.32 -8.31 27.78
N LYS A 370 20.62 -9.42 28.06
CA LYS A 370 21.14 -10.78 27.85
C LYS A 370 21.35 -11.09 26.36
N LEU A 371 20.39 -10.72 25.50
CA LEU A 371 20.49 -10.88 24.05
C LEU A 371 21.58 -9.98 23.43
N LEU A 372 21.80 -8.79 23.97
CA LEU A 372 22.92 -7.92 23.57
C LEU A 372 24.25 -8.61 23.89
N HIS A 373 24.42 -9.11 25.11
CA HIS A 373 25.64 -9.82 25.51
C HIS A 373 25.85 -11.13 24.72
N GLU A 374 24.78 -11.88 24.43
CA GLU A 374 24.83 -13.07 23.57
C GLU A 374 25.22 -12.70 22.13
N ASN A 375 24.71 -11.59 21.59
CA ASN A 375 25.04 -11.10 20.26
C ASN A 375 26.48 -10.54 20.17
N GLU A 376 27.00 -9.92 21.24
CA GLU A 376 28.42 -9.59 21.37
C GLU A 376 29.30 -10.85 21.38
N LEU A 377 28.90 -11.88 22.12
CA LEU A 377 29.62 -13.16 22.19
C LEU A 377 29.60 -13.89 20.82
N LEU A 378 28.45 -13.92 20.15
CA LEU A 378 28.30 -14.45 18.79
C LEU A 378 29.09 -13.64 17.77
N SER A 379 29.19 -12.31 17.93
CA SER A 379 30.05 -11.46 17.11
C SER A 379 31.54 -11.79 17.32
N GLN A 380 31.98 -12.00 18.54
CA GLN A 380 33.36 -12.46 18.82
C GLN A 380 33.63 -13.84 18.21
N GLN A 381 32.70 -14.80 18.36
CA GLN A 381 32.80 -16.13 17.74
C GLN A 381 32.77 -16.07 16.21
N SER A 382 32.01 -15.13 15.62
CA SER A 382 32.00 -14.87 14.17
C SER A 382 33.36 -14.36 13.68
N ASN A 383 33.94 -13.38 14.39
CA ASN A 383 35.28 -12.86 14.06
C ASN A 383 36.39 -13.93 14.24
N GLU A 384 36.29 -14.78 15.27
CA GLU A 384 37.18 -15.93 15.43
C GLU A 384 37.01 -16.97 14.32
N THR A 385 35.78 -17.38 14.00
CA THR A 385 35.53 -18.39 12.95
C THR A 385 35.90 -17.86 11.57
N GLN A 386 35.68 -16.57 11.27
CA GLN A 386 36.18 -15.91 10.06
C GLN A 386 37.73 -15.89 10.02
N SER A 387 38.39 -15.64 11.15
CA SER A 387 39.86 -15.70 11.26
C SER A 387 40.40 -17.12 11.04
N ARG A 388 39.73 -18.13 11.60
CA ARG A 388 40.02 -19.56 11.36
C ARG A 388 39.78 -19.94 9.90
N LEU A 389 38.71 -19.43 9.27
CA LEU A 389 38.42 -19.60 7.84
C LEU A 389 39.53 -19.02 6.96
N ILE A 390 40.05 -17.83 7.28
CA ILE A 390 41.18 -17.22 6.55
C ILE A 390 42.45 -18.10 6.67
N GLN A 391 42.71 -18.71 7.84
CA GLN A 391 43.81 -19.65 8.02
C GLN A 391 43.59 -20.97 7.26
N ILE A 392 42.37 -21.50 7.26
CA ILE A 392 42.00 -22.71 6.50
C ILE A 392 42.16 -22.44 5.00
N THR A 393 41.61 -21.35 4.47
CA THR A 393 41.74 -20.99 3.04
C THR A 393 43.20 -20.80 2.62
N LYS A 394 44.07 -20.24 3.47
CA LYS A 394 45.51 -20.22 3.22
C LYS A 394 46.08 -21.63 3.11
N ARG A 395 45.86 -22.49 4.13
CA ARG A 395 46.30 -23.90 4.10
C ARG A 395 45.73 -24.69 2.92
N THR A 396 44.50 -24.42 2.49
CA THR A 396 43.89 -25.05 1.31
C THR A 396 44.58 -24.60 0.02
N ASN A 397 44.95 -23.32 -0.11
CA ASN A 397 45.74 -22.83 -1.24
C ASN A 397 47.16 -23.41 -1.23
N ASP A 398 47.81 -23.48 -0.06
CA ASP A 398 49.13 -24.08 0.12
C ASP A 398 49.11 -25.57 -0.27
N LEU A 399 48.13 -26.33 0.25
CA LEU A 399 47.89 -27.72 -0.15
C LEU A 399 47.58 -27.84 -1.65
N GLN A 400 46.80 -26.93 -2.24
CA GLN A 400 46.49 -26.98 -3.68
C GLN A 400 47.74 -26.69 -4.55
N THR A 401 48.70 -25.89 -4.09
CA THR A 401 49.98 -25.73 -4.80
C THR A 401 50.86 -26.97 -4.66
N ILE A 402 50.89 -27.61 -3.48
CA ILE A 402 51.56 -28.91 -3.27
C ILE A 402 50.91 -30.01 -4.14
N THR A 403 49.58 -30.10 -4.21
CA THR A 403 48.88 -31.04 -5.09
C THR A 403 49.20 -30.80 -6.56
N LYS A 404 49.33 -29.53 -7.00
CA LYS A 404 49.77 -29.22 -8.38
C LYS A 404 51.20 -29.67 -8.64
N GLN A 405 52.12 -29.46 -7.69
CA GLN A 405 53.52 -29.92 -7.80
C GLN A 405 53.63 -31.45 -7.82
N LEU A 406 52.89 -32.14 -6.95
CA LEU A 406 52.80 -33.60 -6.95
C LEU A 406 52.17 -34.12 -8.24
N GLN A 407 51.13 -33.48 -8.77
CA GLN A 407 50.53 -33.88 -10.05
C GLN A 407 51.51 -33.70 -11.22
N SER A 408 52.30 -32.62 -11.27
CA SER A 408 53.36 -32.51 -12.29
C SER A 408 54.41 -33.61 -12.15
N SER A 409 54.81 -33.98 -10.93
CA SER A 409 55.78 -35.05 -10.70
C SER A 409 55.21 -36.43 -11.05
N ILE A 410 53.92 -36.69 -10.78
CA ILE A 410 53.22 -37.89 -11.23
C ILE A 410 53.20 -37.94 -12.76
N ASN A 411 52.82 -36.85 -13.44
CA ASN A 411 52.79 -36.80 -14.91
C ASN A 411 54.19 -37.02 -15.52
N GLU A 412 55.25 -36.51 -14.90
CA GLU A 412 56.65 -36.80 -15.29
C GLU A 412 57.00 -38.29 -15.11
N LYS A 413 56.59 -38.90 -14.00
CA LYS A 413 56.84 -40.32 -13.72
C LYS A 413 55.99 -41.27 -14.55
N ASP A 414 54.77 -40.88 -14.94
CA ASP A 414 53.99 -41.60 -15.96
C ASP A 414 54.66 -41.49 -17.35
N GLY A 415 55.24 -40.33 -17.67
CA GLY A 415 56.06 -40.15 -18.87
C GLY A 415 57.38 -40.94 -18.87
N GLU A 416 57.96 -41.23 -17.69
CA GLU A 416 59.06 -42.19 -17.53
C GLU A 416 58.57 -43.64 -17.64
N ASN A 417 57.47 -43.99 -16.95
CA ASN A 417 56.87 -45.33 -16.99
C ASN A 417 56.49 -45.73 -18.42
N GLN A 418 55.91 -44.83 -19.22
CA GLN A 418 55.61 -45.11 -20.64
C GLN A 418 56.88 -45.38 -21.46
N LYS A 419 57.98 -44.66 -21.21
CA LYS A 419 59.28 -44.94 -21.87
C LYS A 419 59.86 -46.28 -21.41
N LEU A 420 59.77 -46.61 -20.13
CA LEU A 420 60.19 -47.89 -19.58
C LEU A 420 59.35 -49.04 -20.14
N GLN A 421 58.03 -48.85 -20.27
CA GLN A 421 57.11 -49.83 -20.86
C GLN A 421 57.41 -50.08 -22.34
N LEU A 422 57.67 -49.02 -23.14
CA LEU A 422 58.15 -49.15 -24.52
C LEU A 422 59.53 -49.82 -24.60
N THR A 423 60.39 -49.62 -23.61
CA THR A 423 61.69 -50.29 -23.50
C THR A 423 61.53 -51.77 -23.15
N ILE A 424 60.60 -52.11 -22.25
CA ILE A 424 60.24 -53.48 -21.91
C ILE A 424 59.63 -54.19 -23.12
N GLU A 425 58.73 -53.55 -23.87
CA GLU A 425 58.17 -54.11 -25.09
C GLU A 425 59.21 -54.38 -26.18
N THR A 426 60.21 -53.50 -26.33
CA THR A 426 61.28 -53.70 -27.32
C THR A 426 62.28 -54.78 -26.87
N LEU A 427 62.55 -54.89 -25.56
CA LEU A 427 63.32 -56.00 -24.98
C LEU A 427 62.57 -57.34 -25.03
N GLN A 428 61.24 -57.34 -24.84
CA GLN A 428 60.39 -58.52 -25.01
C GLN A 428 60.44 -59.00 -26.47
N LYS A 429 60.19 -58.11 -27.44
CA LYS A 429 60.29 -58.45 -28.88
C LYS A 429 61.69 -58.95 -29.27
N ALA A 430 62.76 -58.39 -28.70
CA ALA A 430 64.11 -58.90 -28.89
C ALA A 430 64.34 -60.30 -28.28
N ASN A 431 63.80 -60.54 -27.08
CA ASN A 431 63.86 -61.84 -26.40
C ASN A 431 62.99 -62.89 -27.11
N ASP A 432 61.85 -62.51 -27.68
CA ASP A 432 61.00 -63.39 -28.50
C ASP A 432 61.74 -63.81 -29.78
N ILE A 433 62.36 -62.86 -30.50
CA ILE A 433 63.24 -63.14 -31.65
C ILE A 433 64.40 -64.07 -31.23
N GLN A 434 65.01 -63.84 -30.06
CA GLN A 434 66.08 -64.69 -29.56
C GLN A 434 65.58 -66.09 -29.14
N ASN A 435 64.35 -66.21 -28.65
CA ASN A 435 63.72 -67.51 -28.38
C ASN A 435 63.39 -68.28 -29.66
N ASP A 436 62.91 -67.61 -30.71
CA ASP A 436 62.74 -68.21 -32.05
C ASP A 436 64.09 -68.64 -32.65
N GLU A 437 65.16 -67.85 -32.44
CA GLU A 437 66.52 -68.26 -32.81
C GLU A 437 66.98 -69.49 -32.01
N ILE A 438 66.74 -69.54 -30.70
CA ILE A 438 67.02 -70.72 -29.86
C ILE A 438 66.19 -71.94 -30.29
N LEU A 439 64.95 -71.76 -30.73
CA LEU A 439 64.09 -72.84 -31.23
C LEU A 439 64.59 -73.38 -32.58
N THR A 440 65.01 -72.50 -33.50
CA THR A 440 65.62 -72.93 -34.77
C THR A 440 66.99 -73.57 -34.56
N GLN A 441 67.81 -73.07 -33.65
CA GLN A 441 69.07 -73.71 -33.23
C GLN A 441 68.82 -75.08 -32.56
N LYS A 442 67.78 -75.22 -31.72
CA LYS A 442 67.37 -76.54 -31.17
C LYS A 442 66.96 -77.51 -32.27
N ALA A 443 66.16 -77.08 -33.24
CA ALA A 443 65.77 -77.92 -34.38
C ALA A 443 66.99 -78.32 -35.24
N GLN A 444 67.98 -77.44 -35.40
CA GLN A 444 69.27 -77.77 -36.04
C GLN A 444 70.07 -78.79 -35.21
N ILE A 445 70.15 -78.63 -33.89
CA ILE A 445 70.84 -79.57 -32.98
C ILE A 445 70.15 -80.94 -32.98
N GLU A 446 68.82 -81.00 -33.01
CA GLU A 446 68.05 -82.24 -33.09
C GLU A 446 68.27 -82.95 -34.43
N ASN A 447 68.26 -82.22 -35.54
CA ASN A 447 68.57 -82.75 -36.88
C ASN A 447 70.05 -83.21 -37.01
N LEU A 448 70.99 -82.45 -36.42
CA LEU A 448 72.39 -82.86 -36.29
C LEU A 448 72.55 -84.11 -35.41
N SER A 449 71.79 -84.23 -34.32
CA SER A 449 71.76 -85.42 -33.46
C SER A 449 71.17 -86.63 -34.20
N GLN A 450 70.16 -86.41 -35.04
CA GLN A 450 69.57 -87.46 -35.88
C GLN A 450 70.55 -87.93 -36.97
N MET A 451 71.29 -87.02 -37.63
CA MET A 451 72.38 -87.38 -38.54
C MET A 451 73.55 -88.06 -37.81
N LEU A 452 73.93 -87.60 -36.62
CA LEU A 452 74.95 -88.24 -35.79
C LEU A 452 74.53 -89.66 -35.42
N LYS A 453 73.24 -89.87 -35.08
CA LYS A 453 72.70 -91.20 -34.78
C LYS A 453 72.81 -92.13 -36.00
N VAL A 454 72.37 -91.69 -37.17
CA VAL A 454 72.53 -92.44 -38.44
C VAL A 454 74.00 -92.76 -38.73
N GLU A 455 74.92 -91.82 -38.52
CA GLU A 455 76.34 -92.08 -38.76
C GLU A 455 76.98 -92.98 -37.68
N THR A 456 76.48 -92.98 -36.43
CA THR A 456 76.88 -93.97 -35.41
C THR A 456 76.31 -95.36 -35.69
N GLU A 457 75.08 -95.47 -36.21
CA GLU A 457 74.49 -96.75 -36.65
C GLU A 457 75.30 -97.33 -37.82
N LYS A 458 75.65 -96.50 -38.80
CA LYS A 458 76.52 -96.82 -39.94
C LYS A 458 77.98 -97.13 -39.53
N SER A 459 78.50 -96.45 -38.50
CA SER A 459 79.79 -96.78 -37.87
C SER A 459 79.74 -98.12 -37.13
N HIS A 460 78.60 -98.46 -36.51
CA HIS A 460 78.37 -99.76 -35.89
C HIS A 460 78.25 -100.89 -36.93
N GLU A 461 77.58 -100.66 -38.06
CA GLU A 461 77.58 -101.59 -39.21
C GLU A 461 78.99 -101.81 -39.78
N LEU A 462 79.78 -100.74 -39.91
CA LEU A 462 81.20 -100.83 -40.29
C LEU A 462 82.04 -101.59 -39.25
N SER A 463 81.76 -101.41 -37.96
CA SER A 463 82.40 -102.16 -36.87
C SER A 463 82.03 -103.65 -36.90
N ILE A 464 80.78 -104.01 -37.16
CA ILE A 464 80.33 -105.40 -37.37
C ILE A 464 80.99 -105.99 -38.62
N SER A 465 81.16 -105.20 -39.68
CA SER A 465 81.87 -105.61 -40.90
C SER A 465 83.37 -105.85 -40.67
N LEU A 466 84.03 -104.94 -39.93
CA LEU A 466 85.41 -105.11 -39.46
C LEU A 466 85.56 -106.35 -38.60
N HIS A 467 84.67 -106.58 -37.63
CA HIS A 467 84.76 -107.74 -36.76
C HIS A 467 84.54 -109.07 -37.50
N ARG A 468 83.70 -109.10 -38.54
CA ARG A 468 83.61 -110.25 -39.46
C ARG A 468 84.91 -110.45 -40.26
N MET A 469 85.60 -109.38 -40.65
CA MET A 469 86.91 -109.48 -41.31
C MET A 469 88.01 -109.95 -40.35
N GLU A 470 88.05 -109.44 -39.11
CA GLU A 470 88.94 -109.94 -38.05
C GLU A 470 88.71 -111.43 -37.79
N GLN A 471 87.44 -111.87 -37.71
CA GLN A 471 87.09 -113.27 -37.49
C GLN A 471 87.49 -114.15 -38.68
N ASN A 472 87.38 -113.66 -39.92
CA ASN A 472 87.90 -114.35 -41.11
C ASN A 472 89.43 -114.43 -41.12
N CYS A 473 90.14 -113.35 -40.73
CA CYS A 473 91.60 -113.38 -40.57
C CYS A 473 92.04 -114.40 -39.51
N LYS A 474 91.31 -114.49 -38.40
CA LYS A 474 91.60 -115.42 -37.30
C LYS A 474 91.40 -116.88 -37.71
N ASN A 475 90.35 -117.17 -38.48
CA ASN A 475 90.17 -118.50 -39.07
C ASN A 475 91.34 -118.88 -40.01
N LEU A 476 91.84 -117.92 -40.82
CA LEU A 476 93.00 -118.11 -41.68
C LEU A 476 94.33 -118.28 -40.90
N GLU A 477 94.48 -117.66 -39.73
CA GLU A 477 95.64 -117.91 -38.85
C GLU A 477 95.62 -119.33 -38.26
N ASP A 478 94.46 -119.84 -37.89
CA ASP A 478 94.34 -121.19 -37.31
C ASP A 478 94.47 -122.29 -38.39
N ASP A 479 93.99 -122.06 -39.62
CA ASP A 479 94.29 -122.92 -40.79
C ASP A 479 95.79 -122.99 -41.10
N VAL A 480 96.54 -121.90 -40.89
CA VAL A 480 98.01 -121.87 -41.07
C VAL A 480 98.75 -122.63 -39.96
N LYS A 481 98.28 -122.59 -38.71
CA LYS A 481 98.87 -123.38 -37.60
C LYS A 481 98.70 -124.88 -37.84
N LEU A 482 97.50 -125.31 -38.24
CA LEU A 482 97.16 -126.72 -38.47
C LEU A 482 97.99 -127.38 -39.59
N ALA A 483 98.59 -126.58 -40.48
CA ALA A 483 99.48 -127.05 -41.54
C ALA A 483 100.95 -127.28 -41.10
N HIS A 484 101.37 -126.79 -39.92
CA HIS A 484 102.79 -126.78 -39.54
C HIS A 484 103.23 -128.01 -38.69
N GLU A 485 102.34 -128.60 -37.90
CA GLU A 485 102.70 -129.60 -36.87
C GLU A 485 102.89 -131.07 -37.35
N LYS A 486 102.92 -131.34 -38.66
CA LYS A 486 102.85 -132.72 -39.19
C LYS A 486 104.01 -133.18 -40.08
N LEU A 487 105.26 -132.79 -39.79
CA LEU A 487 106.43 -133.31 -40.52
C LEU A 487 107.73 -133.54 -39.69
N VAL A 488 107.99 -134.83 -39.33
CA VAL A 488 109.32 -135.47 -39.06
C VAL A 488 110.07 -135.10 -37.75
N LYS A 489 110.77 -135.97 -36.98
CA LYS A 489 110.77 -137.45 -36.66
C LYS A 489 111.73 -137.70 -35.46
N ALA A 490 111.52 -138.74 -34.64
CA ALA A 490 112.56 -139.46 -33.87
C ALA A 490 112.06 -140.85 -33.38
N ASN A 491 112.98 -141.81 -33.11
CA ASN A 491 112.71 -143.26 -32.92
C ASN A 491 113.65 -143.84 -31.78
N GLU A 492 113.62 -145.11 -31.29
CA GLU A 492 112.85 -146.33 -31.66
C GLU A 492 112.61 -147.41 -30.54
N PRO A 493 113.61 -147.99 -29.82
CA PRO A 493 113.52 -149.40 -29.33
C PRO A 493 113.94 -149.58 -27.82
N MET A 494 114.09 -150.76 -27.15
CA MET A 494 113.94 -152.21 -27.41
C MET A 494 113.91 -153.03 -26.08
N GLU A 495 113.26 -154.22 -26.00
CA GLU A 495 113.87 -155.49 -25.48
C GLU A 495 113.02 -156.76 -25.82
N SER A 496 113.51 -157.99 -25.54
CA SER A 496 113.10 -159.22 -26.26
C SER A 496 113.23 -160.57 -25.51
N VAL A 497 112.82 -161.69 -26.15
CA VAL A 497 113.06 -163.11 -25.72
C VAL A 497 113.39 -163.99 -26.96
N MET A 498 114.20 -165.06 -26.79
CA MET A 498 114.84 -165.92 -27.84
C MET A 498 115.02 -167.37 -27.28
N LEU A 499 115.44 -168.48 -27.93
CA LEU A 499 115.98 -168.86 -29.27
C LEU A 499 115.13 -170.06 -29.84
N LEU A 500 115.55 -171.14 -30.56
CA LEU A 500 116.79 -171.68 -31.20
C LEU A 500 116.42 -172.81 -32.23
N PRO A 501 117.03 -172.92 -33.44
CA PRO A 501 116.91 -174.12 -34.31
C PRO A 501 118.25 -174.73 -34.79
N LEU A 502 118.38 -176.07 -34.86
CA LEU A 502 119.27 -176.82 -35.80
C LEU A 502 119.23 -178.35 -35.57
N SER A 503 118.30 -179.10 -36.19
CA SER A 503 118.24 -180.56 -36.02
C SER A 503 117.64 -181.35 -37.20
N VAL A 504 118.25 -181.24 -38.39
CA VAL A 504 117.99 -182.14 -39.55
C VAL A 504 118.36 -183.62 -39.26
N TRP A 505 118.91 -183.89 -38.07
CA TRP A 505 119.39 -185.18 -37.59
C TRP A 505 118.70 -185.58 -36.27
N SER A 506 117.46 -185.09 -36.08
CA SER A 506 116.65 -185.29 -34.87
C SER A 506 116.39 -186.76 -34.57
N ILE A 507 116.87 -187.21 -33.40
CA ILE A 507 116.28 -188.30 -32.63
C ILE A 507 115.83 -187.63 -31.32
N PRO A 508 114.51 -187.54 -31.00
CA PRO A 508 114.01 -186.75 -29.86
C PRO A 508 114.43 -187.19 -28.45
N GLU A 509 115.30 -188.20 -28.34
CA GLU A 509 115.62 -188.94 -27.11
C GLU A 509 117.08 -188.72 -26.63
N LEU A 510 117.86 -187.83 -27.27
CA LEU A 510 119.23 -187.50 -26.85
C LEU A 510 119.50 -185.98 -26.72
N PRO A 511 120.46 -185.55 -25.86
CA PRO A 511 120.61 -184.14 -25.48
C PRO A 511 121.37 -183.27 -26.49
N ASN A 512 121.02 -181.97 -26.51
CA ASN A 512 121.48 -180.96 -27.48
C ASN A 512 123.01 -180.81 -27.59
N GLU A 513 123.76 -181.03 -26.50
CA GLU A 513 125.24 -180.96 -26.49
C GLU A 513 125.89 -181.97 -27.46
N ILE A 514 125.22 -183.10 -27.74
CA ILE A 514 125.68 -184.07 -28.76
C ILE A 514 125.33 -183.58 -30.17
N VAL A 515 124.19 -182.90 -30.33
CA VAL A 515 123.62 -182.53 -31.63
C VAL A 515 124.53 -181.55 -32.39
N GLU A 516 125.16 -180.58 -31.70
CA GLU A 516 126.14 -179.68 -32.33
C GLU A 516 127.35 -180.43 -32.89
N CYS A 517 128.00 -181.29 -32.08
CA CYS A 517 129.15 -182.09 -32.53
C CYS A 517 128.80 -183.08 -33.66
N VAL A 518 127.54 -183.52 -33.74
CA VAL A 518 127.03 -184.30 -34.88
C VAL A 518 126.84 -183.42 -36.12
N GLN A 519 126.39 -182.17 -35.96
CA GLN A 519 126.11 -181.23 -37.05
C GLN A 519 127.36 -180.87 -37.88
N ASP A 520 128.52 -180.72 -37.25
CA ASP A 520 129.78 -180.41 -37.95
C ASP A 520 130.26 -181.58 -38.84
N VAL A 521 130.18 -182.82 -38.32
CA VAL A 521 130.47 -184.04 -39.10
C VAL A 521 129.48 -184.21 -40.26
N VAL A 522 128.23 -183.81 -40.02
CA VAL A 522 127.13 -183.77 -40.99
C VAL A 522 127.39 -182.79 -42.13
N ASN A 523 127.83 -181.57 -41.84
CA ASN A 523 127.93 -180.49 -42.83
C ASN A 523 129.10 -180.64 -43.81
N ASN A 524 130.12 -181.43 -43.47
CA ASN A 524 131.28 -181.64 -44.35
C ASN A 524 130.91 -182.42 -45.62
N GLN A 525 130.79 -181.73 -46.77
CA GLN A 525 130.34 -182.31 -48.04
C GLN A 525 131.36 -183.25 -48.70
N THR A 526 132.62 -183.28 -48.26
CA THR A 526 133.65 -184.16 -48.85
C THR A 526 133.50 -185.63 -48.45
N LEU A 527 132.78 -185.92 -47.36
CA LEU A 527 132.61 -187.26 -46.79
C LEU A 527 131.31 -187.92 -47.26
N LYS A 528 131.43 -189.08 -47.92
CA LYS A 528 130.27 -189.91 -48.33
C LYS A 528 129.55 -190.48 -47.10
N THR A 529 128.22 -190.60 -47.21
CA THR A 529 127.27 -190.85 -46.12
C THR A 529 127.63 -191.98 -45.14
N PRO A 530 128.13 -193.16 -45.58
CA PRO A 530 128.46 -194.26 -44.66
C PRO A 530 129.54 -193.90 -43.62
N THR A 531 130.45 -192.98 -43.95
CA THR A 531 131.53 -192.57 -43.03
C THR A 531 131.00 -191.68 -41.90
N LYS A 532 130.02 -190.81 -42.20
CA LYS A 532 129.43 -189.88 -41.22
C LYS A 532 128.76 -190.63 -40.07
N VAL A 533 127.95 -191.64 -40.38
CA VAL A 533 127.23 -192.46 -39.38
C VAL A 533 128.21 -193.13 -38.38
N ARG A 534 129.38 -193.59 -38.86
CA ARG A 534 130.39 -194.23 -38.00
C ARG A 534 131.06 -193.27 -37.02
N GLN A 535 131.21 -191.99 -37.38
CA GLN A 535 131.75 -190.97 -36.47
C GLN A 535 130.72 -190.53 -35.42
N VAL A 536 129.45 -190.36 -35.82
CA VAL A 536 128.32 -189.99 -34.93
C VAL A 536 128.20 -190.97 -33.75
N LEU A 537 128.24 -192.28 -34.00
CA LEU A 537 128.16 -193.32 -32.96
C LEU A 537 129.30 -193.24 -31.92
N SER A 538 130.47 -192.71 -32.28
CA SER A 538 131.61 -192.55 -31.36
C SER A 538 131.42 -191.40 -30.38
N ILE A 539 130.70 -190.35 -30.79
CA ILE A 539 130.43 -189.15 -29.97
C ILE A 539 129.43 -189.49 -28.85
N VAL A 540 128.35 -190.22 -29.18
CA VAL A 540 127.29 -190.61 -28.23
C VAL A 540 127.85 -191.37 -27.02
N CYS A 541 128.74 -192.34 -27.24
CA CYS A 541 129.32 -193.16 -26.17
C CYS A 541 130.17 -192.38 -25.17
N LYS A 542 130.78 -191.25 -25.56
CA LYS A 542 131.57 -190.41 -24.64
C LYS A 542 130.70 -189.53 -23.73
N TYR A 543 129.55 -189.06 -24.23
CA TYR A 543 128.71 -188.12 -23.50
C TYR A 543 128.14 -188.72 -22.20
N PHE A 544 127.61 -189.95 -22.25
CA PHE A 544 127.00 -190.58 -21.08
C PHE A 544 127.98 -190.92 -19.96
N LEU A 545 129.28 -191.09 -20.28
CA LEU A 545 130.33 -191.20 -19.26
C LEU A 545 130.52 -189.87 -18.51
N SER A 546 130.67 -188.76 -19.24
CA SER A 546 130.86 -187.42 -18.65
C SER A 546 129.65 -186.94 -17.83
N LYS A 547 128.42 -187.33 -18.21
CA LYS A 547 127.21 -186.96 -17.45
C LYS A 547 127.20 -187.56 -16.03
N ASN A 548 127.80 -188.73 -15.83
CA ASN A 548 127.86 -189.35 -14.50
C ASN A 548 128.79 -188.60 -13.54
N GLU A 549 129.86 -188.00 -14.07
CA GLU A 549 130.83 -187.19 -13.30
C GLU A 549 130.24 -185.83 -12.87
N ARG A 550 129.38 -185.22 -13.70
CA ARG A 550 128.67 -183.96 -13.33
C ARG A 550 127.77 -184.15 -12.09
N ASN A 551 127.10 -185.29 -11.96
CA ASN A 551 126.17 -185.54 -10.85
C ASN A 551 126.86 -185.61 -9.47
N GLU A 552 128.11 -186.09 -9.37
CA GLU A 552 128.87 -186.02 -8.10
C GLU A 552 129.30 -184.59 -7.73
N PHE A 553 129.42 -183.70 -8.71
CA PHE A 553 129.81 -182.31 -8.50
C PHE A 553 128.65 -181.48 -7.94
N GLU A 554 127.43 -181.64 -8.47
CA GLU A 554 126.22 -180.96 -7.97
C GLU A 554 125.94 -181.29 -6.49
N ILE A 555 126.19 -182.53 -6.05
CA ILE A 555 125.99 -182.93 -4.64
C ILE A 555 126.90 -182.14 -3.69
N LYS A 556 128.14 -181.82 -4.09
CA LYS A 556 129.05 -180.96 -3.31
C LYS A 556 128.64 -179.49 -3.35
N GLU A 557 128.18 -179.00 -4.51
CA GLU A 557 127.71 -177.61 -4.65
C GLU A 557 126.44 -177.34 -3.80
N LEU A 558 125.58 -178.35 -3.62
CA LEU A 558 124.41 -178.26 -2.73
C LEU A 558 124.81 -178.11 -1.25
N GLN A 559 125.86 -178.79 -0.79
CA GLN A 559 126.37 -178.62 0.58
C GLN A 559 126.98 -177.23 0.81
N GLU A 560 127.64 -176.63 -0.19
CA GLU A 560 128.07 -175.22 -0.10
C GLU A 560 126.89 -174.22 -0.13
N LYS A 561 125.80 -174.54 -0.85
CA LYS A 561 124.59 -173.71 -0.88
C LYS A 561 123.87 -173.72 0.47
N GLU A 562 123.83 -174.86 1.17
CA GLU A 562 123.27 -174.97 2.52
C GLU A 562 123.97 -174.01 3.51
N ILE A 563 125.32 -174.02 3.53
CA ILE A 563 126.14 -173.13 4.37
C ILE A 563 125.93 -171.63 4.02
N LYS A 564 125.69 -171.31 2.74
CA LYS A 564 125.32 -169.94 2.31
C LYS A 564 123.93 -169.54 2.79
N ILE A 565 122.96 -170.46 2.81
CA ILE A 565 121.61 -170.19 3.32
C ILE A 565 121.62 -169.93 4.82
N THR A 566 122.38 -170.67 5.63
CA THR A 566 122.49 -170.41 7.08
C THR A 566 123.05 -169.02 7.36
N ASN A 567 124.12 -168.61 6.65
CA ASN A 567 124.68 -167.26 6.76
C ASN A 567 123.68 -166.16 6.32
N ASN A 568 122.89 -166.40 5.28
CA ASN A 568 121.88 -165.46 4.82
C ASN A 568 120.70 -165.32 5.81
N LEU A 569 120.28 -166.40 6.47
CA LEU A 569 119.29 -166.34 7.56
C LEU A 569 119.82 -165.55 8.76
N GLN A 570 121.09 -165.75 9.13
CA GLN A 570 121.76 -164.94 10.17
C GLN A 570 121.72 -163.43 9.82
N ASN A 571 122.04 -163.09 8.56
CA ASN A 571 122.01 -161.71 8.07
C ASN A 571 120.58 -161.13 8.01
N LEU A 572 119.58 -161.92 7.62
CA LEU A 572 118.18 -161.49 7.59
C LEU A 572 117.64 -161.24 9.00
N SER A 573 117.97 -162.09 9.97
CA SER A 573 117.64 -161.88 11.39
C SER A 573 118.25 -160.57 11.91
N ASN A 574 119.51 -160.29 11.57
CA ASN A 574 120.20 -159.03 11.92
C ASN A 574 119.60 -157.79 11.21
N PHE A 575 118.99 -157.95 10.03
CA PHE A 575 118.33 -156.86 9.30
C PHE A 575 116.93 -156.56 9.85
N MET A 576 116.14 -157.60 10.18
CA MET A 576 114.85 -157.46 10.85
C MET A 576 114.99 -156.75 12.20
N ALA A 577 116.00 -157.13 13.01
CA ALA A 577 116.32 -156.48 14.28
C ALA A 577 116.75 -154.99 14.14
N LYS A 578 117.17 -154.55 12.94
CA LYS A 578 117.45 -153.13 12.65
C LYS A 578 116.23 -152.34 12.19
N LEU A 579 115.30 -152.96 11.48
CA LEU A 579 114.06 -152.31 11.03
C LEU A 579 113.01 -152.22 12.14
N PHE A 580 112.97 -153.20 13.05
CA PHE A 580 112.00 -153.28 14.14
C PHE A 580 112.70 -153.55 15.49
N PRO A 581 113.47 -152.58 16.02
CA PRO A 581 114.34 -152.77 17.18
C PRO A 581 113.62 -153.08 18.51
N GLU A 582 112.29 -152.96 18.55
CA GLU A 582 111.46 -153.28 19.72
C GLU A 582 111.01 -154.76 19.77
N ILE A 583 111.28 -155.56 18.72
CA ILE A 583 110.82 -156.95 18.60
C ILE A 583 112.03 -157.91 18.63
N PRO A 584 112.41 -158.47 19.80
CA PRO A 584 113.48 -159.45 19.90
C PRO A 584 112.98 -160.85 19.49
N CYS A 585 113.29 -161.27 18.27
CA CYS A 585 112.99 -162.63 17.78
C CYS A 585 114.22 -163.27 17.13
N LYS A 586 114.39 -164.57 17.34
CA LYS A 586 115.15 -165.44 16.44
C LYS A 586 114.23 -165.85 15.29
N PHE A 587 114.82 -166.31 14.19
CA PHE A 587 114.02 -166.59 12.99
C PHE A 587 113.00 -167.71 13.19
N ASP A 588 113.30 -168.66 14.08
CA ASP A 588 112.44 -169.78 14.45
C ASP A 588 111.11 -169.31 15.07
N ASP A 589 111.15 -168.28 15.93
CA ASP A 589 109.98 -167.69 16.61
C ASP A 589 108.95 -167.12 15.60
N ILE A 590 109.42 -166.65 14.45
CA ILE A 590 108.61 -165.96 13.44
C ILE A 590 107.75 -166.96 12.64
N HIS A 591 108.21 -168.20 12.46
CA HIS A 591 107.47 -169.20 11.69
C HIS A 591 106.32 -169.81 12.51
N GLU A 592 106.52 -170.04 13.82
CA GLU A 592 105.50 -170.65 14.68
C GLU A 592 104.52 -169.64 15.29
N ASN A 593 104.96 -168.42 15.62
CA ASN A 593 104.14 -167.46 16.36
C ASN A 593 103.26 -166.60 15.43
N GLN A 594 102.08 -167.13 15.10
CA GLN A 594 101.09 -166.51 14.20
C GLN A 594 100.64 -165.09 14.64
N ILE A 595 100.70 -164.78 15.95
CA ILE A 595 100.38 -163.43 16.48
C ILE A 595 101.41 -162.39 16.00
N LEU A 596 102.68 -162.77 15.90
CA LEU A 596 103.75 -161.88 15.46
C LEU A 596 103.58 -161.50 13.97
N GLN A 597 103.17 -162.47 13.15
CA GLN A 597 102.86 -162.25 11.73
C GLN A 597 101.69 -161.28 11.54
N GLN A 598 100.65 -161.42 12.37
CA GLN A 598 99.49 -160.52 12.36
C GLN A 598 99.89 -159.07 12.70
N ASN A 599 100.66 -158.87 13.78
CA ASN A 599 101.12 -157.54 14.20
C ASN A 599 101.93 -156.82 13.11
N ILE A 600 102.79 -157.54 12.37
CA ILE A 600 103.57 -156.97 11.26
C ILE A 600 102.64 -156.54 10.10
N SER A 601 101.59 -157.32 9.80
CA SER A 601 100.58 -156.99 8.78
C SER A 601 99.80 -155.72 9.14
N ASP A 602 99.40 -155.57 10.40
CA ASP A 602 98.62 -154.43 10.88
C ASP A 602 99.45 -153.12 10.86
N VAL A 603 100.75 -153.18 11.16
CA VAL A 603 101.67 -152.04 10.99
C VAL A 603 101.80 -151.64 9.51
N ILE A 604 102.00 -152.60 8.60
CA ILE A 604 102.14 -152.33 7.16
C ILE A 604 100.86 -151.73 6.56
N THR A 605 99.68 -152.21 6.97
CA THR A 605 98.40 -151.65 6.51
C THR A 605 98.10 -150.29 7.12
N GLY A 606 98.53 -150.02 8.36
CA GLY A 606 98.49 -148.70 8.99
C GLY A 606 99.29 -147.64 8.19
N ILE A 607 100.53 -147.95 7.82
CA ILE A 607 101.40 -147.05 7.03
C ILE A 607 100.80 -146.77 5.64
N ARG A 608 100.19 -147.77 4.98
CA ARG A 608 99.51 -147.57 3.69
C ARG A 608 98.30 -146.64 3.80
N LYS A 609 97.57 -146.65 4.92
CA LYS A 609 96.45 -145.72 5.17
C LYS A 609 96.93 -144.28 5.38
N SER A 610 97.95 -144.05 6.20
CA SER A 610 98.44 -142.68 6.46
C SER A 610 99.02 -142.03 5.20
N MET A 611 99.78 -142.79 4.40
CA MET A 611 100.34 -142.30 3.13
C MET A 611 99.25 -141.88 2.12
N LYS A 612 98.15 -142.64 2.02
CA LYS A 612 97.04 -142.27 1.14
C LYS A 612 96.36 -140.97 1.60
N ASN A 613 96.04 -140.85 2.88
CA ASN A 613 95.41 -139.65 3.43
C ASN A 613 96.26 -138.38 3.19
N ALA A 614 97.60 -138.48 3.27
CA ALA A 614 98.49 -137.37 3.00
C ALA A 614 98.44 -136.90 1.53
N ILE A 615 98.33 -137.84 0.58
CA ILE A 615 98.18 -137.54 -0.86
C ILE A 615 96.82 -136.87 -1.13
N ASP A 616 95.74 -137.39 -0.55
CA ASP A 616 94.39 -136.83 -0.72
C ASP A 616 94.29 -135.41 -0.13
N ILE A 617 94.98 -135.12 0.98
CA ILE A 617 95.08 -133.77 1.57
C ILE A 617 95.91 -132.84 0.66
N LYS A 618 97.06 -133.28 0.14
CA LYS A 618 97.88 -132.49 -0.79
C LYS A 618 97.08 -132.08 -2.02
N ASN A 619 96.43 -133.04 -2.67
CA ASN A 619 95.63 -132.79 -3.88
C ASN A 619 94.49 -131.78 -3.63
N LYS A 620 93.91 -131.79 -2.42
CA LYS A 620 92.90 -130.80 -2.02
C LYS A 620 93.49 -129.40 -1.84
N LEU A 621 94.65 -129.28 -1.20
CA LEU A 621 95.34 -128.00 -1.00
C LEU A 621 95.85 -127.42 -2.33
N ASP A 622 96.47 -128.23 -3.18
CA ASP A 622 96.92 -127.80 -4.52
C ASP A 622 95.74 -127.25 -5.33
N LYS A 623 94.57 -127.90 -5.27
CA LYS A 623 93.35 -127.40 -5.91
C LYS A 623 92.87 -126.09 -5.28
N GLN A 624 92.82 -125.97 -3.96
CA GLN A 624 92.40 -124.72 -3.30
C GLN A 624 93.34 -123.55 -3.59
N ILE A 625 94.63 -123.80 -3.80
CA ILE A 625 95.60 -122.79 -4.27
C ILE A 625 95.29 -122.41 -5.72
N LEU A 626 95.08 -123.38 -6.62
CA LEU A 626 94.72 -123.12 -8.01
C LEU A 626 93.40 -122.34 -8.15
N ASP A 627 92.37 -122.71 -7.38
CA ASP A 627 91.09 -122.02 -7.33
C ASP A 627 91.29 -120.56 -6.84
N LEU A 628 92.15 -120.32 -5.84
CA LEU A 628 92.48 -118.96 -5.35
C LEU A 628 93.21 -118.11 -6.39
N LEU A 629 94.18 -118.69 -7.11
CA LEU A 629 94.93 -118.03 -8.19
C LEU A 629 93.99 -117.64 -9.35
N LEU A 630 93.04 -118.50 -9.70
CA LEU A 630 92.00 -118.22 -10.69
C LEU A 630 91.03 -117.12 -10.22
N TYR A 631 90.64 -117.10 -8.94
CA TYR A 631 89.75 -116.04 -8.40
C TYR A 631 90.41 -114.66 -8.33
N LEU A 632 91.72 -114.60 -8.11
CA LEU A 632 92.51 -113.36 -8.14
C LEU A 632 93.05 -113.03 -9.54
N ASN A 633 92.89 -113.96 -10.49
CA ASN A 633 93.30 -113.87 -11.89
C ASN A 633 94.81 -113.56 -12.06
N VAL A 634 95.66 -114.29 -11.33
CA VAL A 634 97.12 -114.15 -11.31
C VAL A 634 97.82 -115.51 -11.25
N ASP A 635 98.94 -115.63 -11.97
CA ASP A 635 99.61 -116.92 -12.20
C ASP A 635 100.44 -117.44 -11.02
N THR A 636 100.81 -116.60 -10.05
CA THR A 636 101.61 -117.03 -8.88
C THR A 636 101.05 -116.56 -7.54
N VAL A 637 101.41 -117.32 -6.49
CA VAL A 637 100.99 -117.03 -5.10
C VAL A 637 101.60 -115.72 -4.57
N GLY A 638 102.73 -115.26 -5.13
CA GLY A 638 103.30 -113.95 -4.80
C GLY A 638 102.47 -112.79 -5.34
N ASP A 639 101.95 -112.94 -6.56
CA ASP A 639 101.10 -111.94 -7.21
C ASP A 639 99.71 -111.90 -6.56
N ALA A 640 99.21 -113.05 -6.10
CA ALA A 640 98.00 -113.16 -5.28
C ALA A 640 98.11 -112.40 -3.95
N ILE A 641 99.26 -112.49 -3.26
CA ILE A 641 99.51 -111.73 -2.03
C ILE A 641 99.59 -110.22 -2.33
N SER A 642 100.20 -109.85 -3.46
CA SER A 642 100.39 -108.45 -3.87
C SER A 642 99.07 -107.78 -4.26
N THR A 643 98.25 -108.45 -5.07
CA THR A 643 96.89 -107.99 -5.44
C THR A 643 95.98 -107.88 -4.22
N ILE A 644 96.01 -108.85 -3.28
CA ILE A 644 95.31 -108.73 -2.00
C ILE A 644 95.78 -107.49 -1.21
N HIS A 645 97.07 -107.16 -1.23
CA HIS A 645 97.57 -105.97 -0.53
C HIS A 645 97.04 -104.67 -1.15
N GLU A 646 97.05 -104.55 -2.49
CA GLU A 646 96.47 -103.41 -3.21
C GLU A 646 94.95 -103.29 -2.98
N MET A 647 94.21 -104.41 -2.95
CA MET A 647 92.79 -104.42 -2.61
C MET A 647 92.55 -103.89 -1.19
N ASN A 648 93.35 -104.30 -0.20
CA ASN A 648 93.27 -103.76 1.17
C ASN A 648 93.62 -102.26 1.25
N GLU A 649 94.60 -101.79 0.48
CA GLU A 649 94.86 -100.35 0.36
C GLU A 649 93.67 -99.58 -0.22
N THR A 650 93.04 -100.09 -1.29
CA THR A 650 91.88 -99.41 -1.89
C THR A 650 90.67 -99.38 -0.96
N ILE A 651 90.42 -100.44 -0.19
CA ILE A 651 89.41 -100.45 0.89
C ILE A 651 89.73 -99.36 1.92
N ALA A 652 90.95 -99.29 2.45
CA ALA A 652 91.35 -98.27 3.43
C ALA A 652 91.31 -96.82 2.88
N ARG A 653 91.38 -96.64 1.55
CA ARG A 653 91.14 -95.34 0.89
C ARG A 653 89.63 -95.04 0.78
N LEU A 654 88.80 -96.04 0.48
CA LEU A 654 87.35 -95.93 0.39
C LEU A 654 86.71 -95.60 1.74
N GLU A 655 87.07 -96.30 2.83
CA GLU A 655 86.62 -96.01 4.20
C GLU A 655 86.91 -94.55 4.60
N LYS A 656 88.09 -94.02 4.24
CA LYS A 656 88.47 -92.61 4.47
C LYS A 656 87.69 -91.63 3.60
N SER A 657 87.13 -92.07 2.48
CA SER A 657 86.23 -91.25 1.64
C SER A 657 84.79 -91.28 2.16
N GLU A 658 84.31 -92.44 2.62
CA GLU A 658 82.99 -92.64 3.21
C GLU A 658 82.82 -91.82 4.49
N ASN A 659 83.80 -91.87 5.41
CA ASN A 659 83.78 -91.06 6.63
C ASN A 659 83.73 -89.55 6.34
N LYS A 660 84.39 -89.07 5.26
CA LYS A 660 84.30 -87.67 4.82
C LYS A 660 82.93 -87.33 4.23
N LEU A 661 82.28 -88.28 3.57
CA LEU A 661 80.93 -88.13 3.02
C LEU A 661 79.88 -88.11 4.15
N ASN A 662 79.98 -89.03 5.12
CA ASN A 662 79.11 -89.10 6.29
C ASN A 662 79.19 -87.84 7.16
N ASN A 663 80.39 -87.28 7.36
CA ASN A 663 80.55 -85.98 8.04
C ASN A 663 79.85 -84.84 7.26
N ARG A 664 80.00 -84.77 5.93
CA ARG A 664 79.27 -83.79 5.10
C ARG A 664 77.76 -83.98 5.12
N ILE A 665 77.28 -85.22 5.19
CA ILE A 665 75.84 -85.52 5.34
C ILE A 665 75.34 -85.03 6.70
N CYS A 666 76.12 -85.19 7.77
CA CYS A 666 75.83 -84.65 9.09
C CYS A 666 75.78 -83.11 9.07
N ASP A 667 76.79 -82.44 8.50
CA ASP A 667 76.83 -80.98 8.35
C ASP A 667 75.62 -80.44 7.56
N MET A 668 75.23 -81.12 6.48
CA MET A 668 74.07 -80.75 5.66
C MET A 668 72.75 -81.01 6.38
N LYS A 669 72.64 -82.09 7.15
CA LYS A 669 71.46 -82.39 7.98
C LYS A 669 71.28 -81.33 9.07
N ASN A 670 72.34 -80.96 9.78
CA ASN A 670 72.30 -79.94 10.82
C ASN A 670 71.91 -78.57 10.26
N LYS A 671 72.40 -78.22 9.05
CA LYS A 671 71.97 -77.00 8.33
C LYS A 671 70.51 -77.04 7.89
N TYR A 672 70.03 -78.19 7.43
CA TYR A 672 68.62 -78.37 7.06
C TYR A 672 67.69 -78.29 8.28
N GLU A 673 68.11 -78.83 9.42
CA GLU A 673 67.37 -78.74 10.68
C GLU A 673 67.33 -77.29 11.20
N SER A 674 68.46 -76.57 11.22
CA SER A 674 68.49 -75.13 11.51
C SER A 674 67.55 -74.33 10.60
N LEU A 675 67.69 -74.48 9.28
CA LEU A 675 66.89 -73.71 8.31
C LEU A 675 65.39 -74.06 8.37
N ARG A 676 65.06 -75.31 8.73
CA ARG A 676 63.68 -75.74 8.98
C ARG A 676 63.11 -75.09 10.24
N ASP A 677 63.89 -74.99 11.31
CA ASP A 677 63.47 -74.36 12.55
C ASP A 677 63.34 -72.83 12.38
N ASP A 678 64.25 -72.20 11.62
CA ASP A 678 64.17 -70.80 11.20
C ASP A 678 62.86 -70.52 10.43
N PHE A 679 62.56 -71.30 9.38
CA PHE A 679 61.29 -71.17 8.65
C PHE A 679 60.06 -71.53 9.51
N SER A 680 60.17 -72.46 10.45
CA SER A 680 59.09 -72.77 11.38
C SER A 680 58.81 -71.61 12.34
N HIS A 681 59.82 -70.80 12.67
CA HIS A 681 59.66 -69.60 13.47
C HIS A 681 59.01 -68.48 12.64
N GLU A 682 59.51 -68.22 11.43
CA GLU A 682 58.94 -67.22 10.50
C GLU A 682 57.47 -67.51 10.16
N ILE A 683 57.10 -68.78 9.92
CA ILE A 683 55.70 -69.20 9.73
C ILE A 683 54.86 -68.88 10.98
N SER A 684 55.38 -69.11 12.18
CA SER A 684 54.66 -68.81 13.43
C SER A 684 54.49 -67.30 13.66
N GLU A 685 55.48 -66.48 13.32
CA GLU A 685 55.36 -65.00 13.39
C GLU A 685 54.35 -64.48 12.37
N LEU A 686 54.38 -65.00 11.14
CA LEU A 686 53.41 -64.67 10.10
C LEU A 686 51.99 -65.09 10.48
N GLN A 687 51.79 -66.24 11.13
CA GLN A 687 50.49 -66.66 11.64
C GLN A 687 49.96 -65.70 12.73
N VAL A 688 50.79 -65.32 13.70
CA VAL A 688 50.42 -64.31 14.73
C VAL A 688 50.12 -62.95 14.08
N SER A 689 50.85 -62.56 13.04
CA SER A 689 50.59 -61.33 12.27
C SER A 689 49.22 -61.39 11.55
N ILE A 690 48.89 -62.53 10.94
CA ILE A 690 47.60 -62.78 10.27
C ILE A 690 46.44 -62.73 11.28
N GLU A 691 46.55 -63.38 12.45
CA GLU A 691 45.53 -63.33 13.50
C GLU A 691 45.30 -61.90 14.01
N ASN A 692 46.36 -61.12 14.21
CA ASN A 692 46.25 -59.71 14.59
C ASN A 692 45.56 -58.87 13.50
N GLN A 693 45.87 -59.10 12.21
CA GLN A 693 45.19 -58.42 11.11
C GLN A 693 43.71 -58.81 10.98
N GLN A 694 43.38 -60.08 11.22
CA GLN A 694 41.99 -60.55 11.26
C GLN A 694 41.20 -59.88 12.39
N GLN A 695 41.74 -59.81 13.62
CA GLN A 695 41.09 -59.09 14.73
C GLN A 695 40.90 -57.60 14.43
N GLN A 696 41.88 -56.93 13.78
CA GLN A 696 41.72 -55.53 13.37
C GLN A 696 40.63 -55.37 12.30
N PHE A 697 40.54 -56.30 11.34
CA PHE A 697 39.49 -56.29 10.32
C PHE A 697 38.10 -56.49 10.94
N GLU A 698 37.96 -57.42 11.88
CA GLU A 698 36.71 -57.70 12.60
C GLU A 698 36.27 -56.49 13.44
N GLN A 699 37.18 -55.85 14.18
CA GLN A 699 36.91 -54.59 14.89
C GLN A 699 36.50 -53.43 13.96
N LEU A 700 37.12 -53.32 12.78
CA LEU A 700 36.74 -52.32 11.77
C LEU A 700 35.36 -52.62 11.17
N GLN A 701 35.04 -53.90 10.94
CA GLN A 701 33.75 -54.34 10.42
C GLN A 701 32.62 -54.05 11.42
N ASP A 702 32.81 -54.36 12.71
CA ASP A 702 31.87 -54.01 13.78
C ASP A 702 31.64 -52.50 13.86
N LYS A 703 32.72 -51.71 13.85
CA LYS A 703 32.66 -50.24 13.93
C LYS A 703 31.98 -49.62 12.70
N ASN A 704 32.16 -50.22 11.52
CA ASN A 704 31.44 -49.83 10.30
C ASN A 704 29.95 -50.22 10.38
N SER A 705 29.61 -51.36 11.01
CA SER A 705 28.20 -51.72 11.25
C SER A 705 27.50 -50.72 12.20
N GLN A 706 28.19 -50.27 13.26
CA GLN A 706 27.69 -49.27 14.20
C GLN A 706 27.47 -47.91 13.52
N LEU A 707 28.45 -47.43 12.74
CA LEU A 707 28.31 -46.21 11.94
C LEU A 707 27.13 -46.28 10.95
N ASN A 708 26.92 -47.43 10.29
CA ASN A 708 25.76 -47.60 9.41
C ASN A 708 24.41 -47.60 10.18
N GLN A 709 24.36 -48.13 11.41
CA GLN A 709 23.16 -47.99 12.26
C GLN A 709 22.93 -46.53 12.66
N GLU A 710 23.98 -45.79 13.02
CA GLU A 710 23.91 -44.39 13.44
C GLU A 710 23.50 -43.47 12.27
N ILE A 711 24.04 -43.68 11.07
CA ILE A 711 23.62 -43.03 9.82
C ILE A 711 22.12 -43.28 9.54
N ASN A 712 21.64 -44.51 9.69
CA ASN A 712 20.23 -44.84 9.48
C ASN A 712 19.31 -44.17 10.52
N GLN A 713 19.74 -44.03 11.78
CA GLN A 713 19.00 -43.29 12.81
C GLN A 713 18.97 -41.78 12.52
N LEU A 714 20.09 -41.21 12.06
CA LEU A 714 20.17 -39.80 11.65
C LEU A 714 19.28 -39.51 10.43
N ASN A 715 19.26 -40.39 9.42
CA ASN A 715 18.36 -40.27 8.27
C ASN A 715 16.88 -40.26 8.70
N LEU A 716 16.49 -41.17 9.61
CA LEU A 716 15.14 -41.20 10.20
C LEU A 716 14.79 -39.96 11.05
N GLN A 717 15.78 -39.25 11.62
CA GLN A 717 15.55 -37.94 12.24
C GLN A 717 15.42 -36.82 11.22
N ILE A 718 16.26 -36.81 10.17
CA ILE A 718 16.21 -35.82 9.08
C ILE A 718 14.85 -35.86 8.39
N GLU A 719 14.35 -37.06 8.05
CA GLU A 719 13.05 -37.25 7.40
C GLU A 719 11.89 -36.71 8.25
N LYS A 720 11.84 -37.05 9.55
CA LYS A 720 10.84 -36.51 10.51
C LYS A 720 10.94 -34.99 10.71
N ASN A 721 12.14 -34.43 10.62
CA ASN A 721 12.34 -32.98 10.71
C ASN A 721 11.93 -32.28 9.41
N GLN A 722 12.12 -32.90 8.24
CA GLN A 722 11.59 -32.42 6.96
C GLN A 722 10.06 -32.45 6.95
N GLU A 723 9.41 -33.51 7.44
CA GLU A 723 7.95 -33.57 7.60
C GLU A 723 7.42 -32.45 8.51
N LYS A 724 8.05 -32.22 9.67
CA LYS A 724 7.70 -31.10 10.56
C LYS A 724 7.84 -29.74 9.89
N TYR A 725 8.92 -29.52 9.14
CA TYR A 725 9.17 -28.27 8.44
C TYR A 725 8.15 -28.04 7.30
N GLN A 726 7.81 -29.09 6.55
CA GLN A 726 6.72 -29.07 5.55
C GLN A 726 5.35 -28.78 6.17
N PHE A 727 5.06 -29.33 7.36
CA PHE A 727 3.83 -29.05 8.10
C PHE A 727 3.79 -27.57 8.54
N GLN A 728 4.87 -27.06 9.13
CA GLN A 728 4.98 -25.65 9.55
C GLN A 728 4.92 -24.69 8.35
N LEU A 729 5.47 -25.04 7.19
CA LEU A 729 5.30 -24.26 5.96
C LEU A 729 3.82 -24.15 5.57
N ARG A 730 3.09 -25.26 5.50
CA ARG A 730 1.65 -25.25 5.18
C ARG A 730 0.81 -24.48 6.22
N GLU A 731 1.12 -24.62 7.50
CA GLU A 731 0.44 -23.88 8.57
C GLU A 731 0.66 -22.37 8.42
N ASN A 732 1.91 -21.94 8.15
CA ASN A 732 2.22 -20.54 7.85
C ASN A 732 1.57 -20.06 6.55
N GLU A 733 1.51 -20.86 5.48
CA GLU A 733 0.79 -20.52 4.24
C GLU A 733 -0.71 -20.32 4.49
N ILE A 734 -1.35 -21.17 5.30
CA ILE A 734 -2.77 -21.04 5.65
C ILE A 734 -3.00 -19.74 6.44
N VAL A 735 -2.16 -19.45 7.44
CA VAL A 735 -2.24 -18.20 8.23
C VAL A 735 -1.98 -16.96 7.36
N PHE A 736 -1.01 -17.02 6.45
CA PHE A 736 -0.68 -15.91 5.54
C PHE A 736 -1.81 -15.66 4.53
N ASN A 737 -2.38 -16.71 3.94
CA ASN A 737 -3.53 -16.60 3.04
C ASN A 737 -4.80 -16.09 3.74
N ALA A 738 -5.05 -16.52 5.00
CA ALA A 738 -6.13 -15.96 5.81
C ALA A 738 -5.94 -14.45 6.04
N LYS A 739 -4.70 -14.02 6.34
CA LYS A 739 -4.36 -12.61 6.56
C LYS A 739 -4.40 -11.77 5.28
N ILE A 740 -4.06 -12.35 4.12
CA ILE A 740 -4.31 -11.73 2.80
C ILE A 740 -5.81 -11.55 2.57
N SER A 741 -6.65 -12.53 2.92
CA SER A 741 -8.12 -12.41 2.80
C SER A 741 -8.68 -11.32 3.72
N GLU A 742 -8.15 -11.17 4.93
CA GLU A 742 -8.51 -10.11 5.87
C GLU A 742 -8.11 -8.72 5.34
N TYR A 743 -6.85 -8.53 4.92
CA TYR A 743 -6.42 -7.27 4.32
C TYR A 743 -7.14 -6.95 2.99
N SER A 744 -7.50 -7.96 2.20
CA SER A 744 -8.31 -7.79 0.99
C SER A 744 -9.70 -7.23 1.31
N LYS A 745 -10.39 -7.79 2.32
CA LYS A 745 -11.68 -7.26 2.81
C LYS A 745 -11.54 -5.87 3.39
N GLN A 746 -10.49 -5.61 4.17
CA GLN A 746 -10.23 -4.30 4.76
C GLN A 746 -9.96 -3.23 3.70
N ASN A 747 -9.19 -3.56 2.65
CA ASN A 747 -8.97 -2.70 1.50
C ASN A 747 -10.25 -2.46 0.69
N SER A 748 -11.11 -3.48 0.52
CA SER A 748 -12.41 -3.32 -0.13
C SER A 748 -13.30 -2.32 0.63
N PHE A 749 -13.39 -2.47 1.95
CA PHE A 749 -14.17 -1.57 2.82
C PHE A 749 -13.61 -0.14 2.84
N LEU A 750 -12.29 0.01 2.91
CA LEU A 750 -11.63 1.32 2.80
C LEU A 750 -11.85 1.97 1.42
N HIS A 751 -11.86 1.18 0.34
CA HIS A 751 -12.15 1.67 -1.00
C HIS A 751 -13.61 2.12 -1.15
N GLU A 752 -14.54 1.40 -0.53
CA GLU A 752 -15.97 1.73 -0.47
C GLU A 752 -16.21 3.04 0.30
N GLN A 753 -15.60 3.19 1.50
CA GLN A 753 -15.61 4.46 2.24
C GLN A 753 -14.96 5.62 1.49
N LEU A 754 -13.84 5.38 0.80
CA LEU A 754 -13.14 6.39 0.02
C LEU A 754 -13.98 6.84 -1.18
N ASN A 755 -14.79 5.94 -1.76
CA ASN A 755 -15.72 6.28 -2.83
C ASN A 755 -16.99 6.97 -2.32
N SER A 756 -17.50 6.66 -1.12
CA SER A 756 -18.59 7.45 -0.51
C SER A 756 -18.11 8.87 -0.14
N LEU A 757 -16.90 9.01 0.41
CA LEU A 757 -16.29 10.32 0.71
C LEU A 757 -15.99 11.12 -0.57
N LYS A 758 -15.68 10.47 -1.71
CA LYS A 758 -15.62 11.15 -3.03
C LYS A 758 -16.98 11.67 -3.46
N ALA A 759 -18.04 10.86 -3.36
CA ALA A 759 -19.39 11.28 -3.73
C ALA A 759 -19.88 12.46 -2.86
N GLU A 760 -19.60 12.40 -1.55
CA GLU A 760 -19.86 13.52 -0.62
C GLU A 760 -19.07 14.77 -1.03
N ASN A 761 -17.76 14.66 -1.28
CA ASN A 761 -16.94 15.78 -1.76
C ASN A 761 -17.45 16.39 -3.07
N ILE A 762 -17.92 15.58 -4.03
CA ILE A 762 -18.53 16.09 -5.27
C ILE A 762 -19.78 16.91 -4.96
N SER A 763 -20.68 16.40 -4.12
CA SER A 763 -21.90 17.13 -3.71
C SER A 763 -21.59 18.42 -2.93
N LEU A 764 -20.51 18.44 -2.14
CA LEU A 764 -20.01 19.63 -1.46
C LEU A 764 -19.39 20.63 -2.45
N PHE A 765 -18.68 20.17 -3.48
CA PHE A 765 -18.16 21.03 -4.55
C PHE A 765 -19.31 21.70 -5.34
N ASP A 766 -20.34 20.94 -5.72
CA ASP A 766 -21.54 21.48 -6.38
C ASP A 766 -22.25 22.51 -5.48
N THR A 767 -22.36 22.22 -4.18
CA THR A 767 -22.94 23.13 -3.19
C THR A 767 -22.12 24.42 -3.05
N ILE A 768 -20.79 24.31 -3.00
CA ILE A 768 -19.86 25.45 -2.95
C ILE A 768 -19.93 26.27 -4.24
N GLU A 769 -20.05 25.65 -5.42
CA GLU A 769 -20.19 26.37 -6.67
C GLU A 769 -21.53 27.11 -6.78
N ASN A 770 -22.62 26.49 -6.32
CA ASN A 770 -23.92 27.14 -6.22
C ASN A 770 -23.90 28.32 -5.23
N GLN A 771 -23.27 28.17 -4.06
CA GLN A 771 -23.06 29.28 -3.12
C GLN A 771 -22.19 30.40 -3.72
N LYS A 772 -21.14 30.08 -4.49
CA LYS A 772 -20.35 31.09 -5.25
C LYS A 772 -21.21 31.84 -6.28
N LYS A 773 -22.10 31.15 -6.99
CA LYS A 773 -23.06 31.78 -7.92
C LYS A 773 -24.04 32.71 -7.19
N GLU A 774 -24.49 32.35 -5.99
CA GLU A 774 -25.37 33.18 -5.15
C GLU A 774 -24.63 34.41 -4.59
N ILE A 775 -23.41 34.22 -4.06
CA ILE A 775 -22.53 35.32 -3.61
C ILE A 775 -22.24 36.29 -4.76
N SER A 776 -22.04 35.80 -5.98
CA SER A 776 -21.91 36.62 -7.19
C SER A 776 -23.17 37.46 -7.45
N LYS A 777 -24.37 36.84 -7.48
CA LYS A 777 -25.65 37.55 -7.62
C LYS A 777 -25.80 38.64 -6.54
N HIS A 778 -25.63 38.30 -5.26
CA HIS A 778 -25.77 39.24 -4.15
C HIS A 778 -24.72 40.36 -4.19
N THR A 779 -23.48 40.09 -4.60
CA THR A 779 -22.44 41.12 -4.77
C THR A 779 -22.83 42.11 -5.87
N ASN A 780 -23.38 41.62 -6.99
CA ASN A 780 -23.89 42.48 -8.07
C ASN A 780 -25.11 43.30 -7.61
N THR A 781 -26.04 42.70 -6.86
CA THR A 781 -27.18 43.41 -6.25
C THR A 781 -26.70 44.50 -5.28
N ILE A 782 -25.72 44.20 -4.41
CA ILE A 782 -25.13 45.18 -3.47
C ILE A 782 -24.42 46.30 -4.24
N GLN A 783 -23.73 46.01 -5.35
CA GLN A 783 -23.10 47.04 -6.17
C GLN A 783 -24.14 47.94 -6.85
N LEU A 784 -25.25 47.38 -7.34
CA LEU A 784 -26.37 48.14 -7.90
C LEU A 784 -27.04 49.02 -6.83
N LEU A 785 -27.34 48.46 -5.65
CA LEU A 785 -27.92 49.21 -4.53
C LEU A 785 -26.98 50.30 -4.01
N ARG A 786 -25.65 50.10 -4.03
CA ARG A 786 -24.66 51.14 -3.71
C ARG A 786 -24.65 52.28 -4.74
N ARG A 787 -24.78 51.97 -6.04
CA ARG A 787 -24.95 52.99 -7.10
C ARG A 787 -26.25 53.76 -6.90
N ASN A 788 -27.37 53.07 -6.69
CA ASN A 788 -28.67 53.70 -6.48
C ASN A 788 -28.69 54.57 -5.22
N LYS A 789 -28.11 54.10 -4.11
CA LYS A 789 -27.93 54.92 -2.88
C LYS A 789 -27.08 56.16 -3.14
N LYS A 790 -25.99 56.07 -3.91
CA LYS A 790 -25.20 57.25 -4.26
C LYS A 790 -26.01 58.24 -5.10
N ASN A 791 -26.74 57.77 -6.12
CA ASN A 791 -27.58 58.62 -6.95
C ASN A 791 -28.70 59.31 -6.13
N LEU A 792 -29.34 58.58 -5.22
CA LEU A 792 -30.34 59.13 -4.29
C LEU A 792 -29.74 60.14 -3.30
N LEU A 793 -28.54 59.90 -2.76
CA LEU A 793 -27.85 60.87 -1.91
C LEU A 793 -27.53 62.16 -2.66
N ASN A 794 -26.99 62.06 -3.88
CA ASN A 794 -26.76 63.22 -4.75
C ASN A 794 -28.07 63.98 -5.08
N GLN A 795 -29.18 63.27 -5.27
CA GLN A 795 -30.50 63.90 -5.48
C GLN A 795 -31.03 64.57 -4.22
N ILE A 796 -30.87 63.96 -3.03
CA ILE A 796 -31.22 64.56 -1.74
C ILE A 796 -30.38 65.81 -1.49
N GLU A 797 -29.07 65.78 -1.78
CA GLU A 797 -28.16 66.92 -1.67
C GLU A 797 -28.61 68.08 -2.59
N GLN A 798 -28.96 67.79 -3.85
CA GLN A 798 -29.48 68.79 -4.80
C GLN A 798 -30.88 69.32 -4.45
N ILE A 799 -31.75 68.49 -3.87
CA ILE A 799 -33.07 68.92 -3.37
C ILE A 799 -32.88 69.75 -2.08
N THR A 800 -31.90 69.43 -1.25
CA THR A 800 -31.60 70.18 -0.03
C THR A 800 -31.08 71.56 -0.37
N SER A 801 -30.07 71.69 -1.25
CA SER A 801 -29.54 73.00 -1.66
C SER A 801 -30.60 73.88 -2.34
N THR A 802 -31.38 73.34 -3.28
CA THR A 802 -32.46 74.10 -3.93
C THR A 802 -33.63 74.42 -2.99
N SER A 803 -33.84 73.62 -1.94
CA SER A 803 -34.79 73.94 -0.86
C SER A 803 -34.23 75.02 0.07
N GLU A 804 -32.94 75.01 0.39
CA GLU A 804 -32.28 76.05 1.19
C GLU A 804 -32.26 77.40 0.46
N GLU A 805 -31.99 77.40 -0.85
CA GLU A 805 -32.11 78.58 -1.72
C GLU A 805 -33.54 79.13 -1.71
N LYS A 806 -34.55 78.29 -1.95
CA LYS A 806 -35.97 78.72 -1.88
C LYS A 806 -36.39 79.19 -0.50
N ASN A 807 -35.92 78.56 0.57
CA ASN A 807 -36.17 79.03 1.93
C ASN A 807 -35.49 80.38 2.22
N LYS A 808 -34.35 80.66 1.58
CA LYS A 808 -33.64 81.95 1.66
C LYS A 808 -34.37 83.04 0.87
N GLU A 809 -34.82 82.73 -0.35
CA GLU A 809 -35.69 83.61 -1.16
C GLU A 809 -37.01 83.91 -0.44
N GLN A 810 -37.70 82.90 0.08
CA GLN A 810 -38.96 83.07 0.80
C GLN A 810 -38.78 83.86 2.11
N LYS A 811 -37.66 83.69 2.83
CA LYS A 811 -37.31 84.55 3.97
C LYS A 811 -37.07 86.00 3.55
N GLN A 812 -36.46 86.25 2.40
CA GLN A 812 -36.29 87.60 1.85
C GLN A 812 -37.63 88.21 1.42
N GLN A 813 -38.53 87.43 0.80
CA GLN A 813 -39.90 87.87 0.47
C GLN A 813 -40.70 88.21 1.74
N ILE A 814 -40.71 87.33 2.76
CA ILE A 814 -41.39 87.59 4.03
C ILE A 814 -40.80 88.83 4.74
N GLN A 815 -39.49 89.07 4.63
CA GLN A 815 -38.86 90.27 5.17
C GLN A 815 -39.29 91.54 4.42
N GLN A 816 -39.36 91.50 3.09
CA GLN A 816 -39.86 92.61 2.27
C GLN A 816 -41.36 92.87 2.52
N GLU A 817 -42.18 91.83 2.64
CA GLU A 817 -43.59 91.93 3.01
C GLU A 817 -43.77 92.54 4.41
N ARG A 818 -42.93 92.15 5.38
CA ARG A 818 -42.90 92.79 6.71
C ARG A 818 -42.55 94.26 6.64
N GLU A 819 -41.52 94.65 5.89
CA GLU A 819 -41.15 96.07 5.72
C GLU A 819 -42.23 96.89 5.01
N ILE A 820 -42.98 96.29 4.07
CA ILE A 820 -44.15 96.91 3.44
C ILE A 820 -45.32 97.02 4.43
N PHE A 821 -45.54 95.99 5.27
CA PHE A 821 -46.61 95.97 6.25
C PHE A 821 -46.35 96.92 7.43
N GLU A 822 -45.10 97.02 7.90
CA GLU A 822 -44.67 98.02 8.87
C GLU A 822 -44.85 99.44 8.34
N LYS A 823 -44.48 99.70 7.07
CA LYS A 823 -44.76 101.00 6.42
C LYS A 823 -46.26 101.32 6.43
N ARG A 824 -47.12 100.38 6.00
CA ARG A 824 -48.59 100.56 6.08
C ARG A 824 -49.08 100.79 7.51
N ILE A 825 -48.57 100.05 8.50
CA ILE A 825 -48.90 100.28 9.91
C ILE A 825 -48.50 101.70 10.33
N THR A 826 -47.31 102.19 9.95
CA THR A 826 -46.89 103.56 10.29
C THR A 826 -47.72 104.63 9.57
N GLU A 827 -48.12 104.40 8.32
CA GLU A 827 -48.99 105.28 7.53
C GLU A 827 -50.41 105.33 8.13
N GLU A 828 -51.02 104.17 8.40
CA GLU A 828 -52.33 104.10 9.06
C GLU A 828 -52.27 104.66 10.49
N THR A 829 -51.21 104.39 11.26
CA THR A 829 -51.03 104.94 12.61
C THR A 829 -50.91 106.47 12.56
N ALA A 830 -50.20 107.04 11.58
CA ALA A 830 -50.14 108.49 11.38
C ALA A 830 -51.50 109.07 10.99
N ILE A 831 -52.28 108.38 10.16
CA ILE A 831 -53.66 108.76 9.81
C ILE A 831 -54.58 108.71 11.04
N PHE A 832 -54.49 107.65 11.86
CA PHE A 832 -55.25 107.53 13.10
C PHE A 832 -54.83 108.58 14.13
N GLN A 833 -53.54 108.84 14.32
CA GLN A 833 -53.05 109.93 15.19
C GLN A 833 -53.56 111.29 14.72
N LYS A 834 -53.48 111.60 13.42
CA LYS A 834 -54.05 112.83 12.86
C LYS A 834 -55.55 112.94 13.12
N ARG A 835 -56.30 111.85 12.92
CA ARG A 835 -57.75 111.81 13.17
C ARG A 835 -58.11 111.89 14.64
N ILE A 836 -57.27 111.38 15.55
CA ILE A 836 -57.39 111.55 17.00
C ILE A 836 -57.14 113.01 17.39
N SER A 837 -56.15 113.68 16.80
CA SER A 837 -55.92 115.12 17.00
C SER A 837 -57.09 115.96 16.48
N GLU A 838 -57.60 115.68 15.28
CA GLU A 838 -58.78 116.34 14.70
C GLU A 838 -60.03 116.14 15.57
N MET A 839 -60.24 114.91 16.10
CA MET A 839 -61.32 114.62 17.06
C MET A 839 -61.11 115.31 18.41
N SER A 840 -59.87 115.47 18.87
CA SER A 840 -59.55 116.14 20.14
C SER A 840 -59.76 117.66 20.02
N GLU A 841 -59.38 118.26 18.90
CA GLU A 841 -59.73 119.63 18.56
C GLU A 841 -61.24 119.84 18.47
N LEU A 842 -61.98 118.92 17.84
CA LEU A 842 -63.44 118.97 17.79
C LEU A 842 -64.05 118.82 19.19
N TYR A 843 -63.52 117.93 20.02
CA TYR A 843 -63.97 117.74 21.39
C TYR A 843 -63.75 119.00 22.22
N GLU A 844 -62.58 119.63 22.17
CA GLU A 844 -62.34 120.88 22.90
C GLU A 844 -63.13 122.07 22.33
N LYS A 845 -63.34 122.16 21.00
CA LYS A 845 -64.26 123.16 20.41
C LYS A 845 -65.70 122.96 20.88
N MET A 846 -66.15 121.71 21.02
CA MET A 846 -67.49 121.39 21.56
C MET A 846 -67.57 121.64 23.06
N LYS A 847 -66.54 121.28 23.84
CA LYS A 847 -66.44 121.53 25.29
C LYS A 847 -66.40 123.02 25.61
N GLN A 848 -65.62 123.82 24.89
CA GLN A 848 -65.65 125.28 24.98
C GLN A 848 -67.04 125.81 24.65
N LYS A 849 -67.67 125.34 23.57
CA LYS A 849 -69.04 125.75 23.21
C LYS A 849 -70.09 125.35 24.27
N THR A 850 -69.91 124.22 24.97
CA THR A 850 -70.74 123.87 26.14
C THR A 850 -70.53 124.85 27.28
N VAL A 851 -69.28 125.19 27.61
CA VAL A 851 -68.97 126.22 28.64
C VAL A 851 -69.53 127.59 28.24
N ASP A 852 -69.46 127.98 26.97
CA ASP A 852 -70.04 129.23 26.47
C ASP A 852 -71.58 129.23 26.60
N LEU A 853 -72.23 128.10 26.33
CA LEU A 853 -73.68 127.90 26.51
C LEU A 853 -74.08 127.84 27.99
N GLU A 854 -73.27 127.25 28.87
CA GLU A 854 -73.47 127.26 30.32
C GLU A 854 -73.33 128.66 30.90
N ASN A 855 -72.33 129.44 30.45
CA ASN A 855 -72.17 130.85 30.79
C ASN A 855 -73.33 131.72 30.26
N LEU A 856 -73.83 131.45 29.05
CA LEU A 856 -75.01 132.11 28.51
C LEU A 856 -76.26 131.76 29.31
N ASN A 857 -76.46 130.48 29.66
CA ASN A 857 -77.58 130.01 30.47
C ASN A 857 -77.51 130.60 31.89
N SER A 858 -76.32 130.70 32.49
CA SER A 858 -76.09 131.36 33.78
C SER A 858 -76.49 132.85 33.72
N ASN A 859 -76.04 133.58 32.69
CA ASN A 859 -76.45 134.97 32.46
C ASN A 859 -77.96 135.12 32.22
N LEU A 860 -78.59 134.20 31.47
CA LEU A 860 -80.03 134.20 31.27
C LEU A 860 -80.80 133.91 32.57
N ASN A 861 -80.31 133.00 33.42
CA ASN A 861 -80.90 132.77 34.75
C ASN A 861 -80.72 133.97 35.69
N LEU A 862 -79.59 134.69 35.62
CA LEU A 862 -79.40 135.96 36.34
C LEU A 862 -80.36 137.05 35.82
N GLN A 863 -80.58 137.15 34.50
CA GLN A 863 -81.56 138.07 33.93
C GLN A 863 -83.00 137.69 34.30
N ILE A 864 -83.34 136.40 34.29
CA ILE A 864 -84.64 135.90 34.78
C ILE A 864 -84.82 136.23 36.26
N SER A 865 -83.78 136.11 37.08
CA SER A 865 -83.80 136.46 38.50
C SER A 865 -84.03 137.97 38.74
N ASP A 866 -83.30 138.85 38.04
CA ASP A 866 -83.53 140.30 38.13
C ASP A 866 -84.92 140.70 37.57
N LEU A 867 -85.38 140.10 36.47
CA LEU A 867 -86.73 140.29 35.96
C LEU A 867 -87.79 139.79 36.94
N THR A 868 -87.59 138.66 37.61
CA THR A 868 -88.48 138.15 38.66
C THR A 868 -88.52 139.08 39.86
N LEU A 869 -87.37 139.62 40.30
CA LEU A 869 -87.31 140.64 41.35
C LEU A 869 -87.99 141.95 40.93
N ARG A 870 -87.87 142.37 39.67
CA ARG A 870 -88.60 143.54 39.13
C ARG A 870 -90.11 143.28 39.05
N ILE A 871 -90.54 142.07 38.70
CA ILE A 871 -91.95 141.64 38.71
C ILE A 871 -92.48 141.68 40.14
N GLN A 872 -91.86 140.98 41.09
CA GLN A 872 -92.26 140.99 42.51
C GLN A 872 -92.29 142.41 43.10
N LYS A 873 -91.32 143.27 42.76
CA LYS A 873 -91.29 144.68 43.19
C LYS A 873 -92.39 145.54 42.55
N SER A 874 -92.86 145.15 41.36
CA SER A 874 -93.99 145.78 40.68
C SER A 874 -95.34 145.25 41.19
N GLU A 875 -95.44 143.96 41.46
CA GLU A 875 -96.58 143.31 42.11
C GLU A 875 -96.79 143.84 43.54
N LEU A 876 -95.71 144.02 44.32
CA LEU A 876 -95.81 144.66 45.63
C LEU A 876 -96.32 146.10 45.53
N ARG A 877 -95.85 146.87 44.54
CA ARG A 877 -96.35 148.24 44.28
C ARG A 877 -97.81 148.24 43.83
N TYR A 878 -98.20 147.31 42.97
CA TYR A 878 -99.58 147.11 42.54
C TYR A 878 -100.48 146.73 43.72
N ASN A 879 -100.03 145.83 44.60
CA ASN A 879 -100.74 145.38 45.80
C ASN A 879 -100.82 146.44 46.91
N THR A 880 -99.89 147.40 46.97
CA THR A 880 -100.08 148.61 47.80
C THR A 880 -101.08 149.56 47.15
N PHE A 881 -100.97 149.81 45.85
CA PHE A 881 -101.84 150.75 45.12
C PHE A 881 -103.30 150.29 45.07
N THR A 882 -103.57 149.00 44.88
CA THR A 882 -104.95 148.46 44.93
C THR A 882 -105.56 148.59 46.32
N LYS A 883 -104.79 148.37 47.39
CA LYS A 883 -105.26 148.61 48.77
C LYS A 883 -105.52 150.09 49.07
N GLU A 884 -104.75 150.97 48.45
CA GLU A 884 -104.95 152.43 48.54
C GLU A 884 -106.27 152.82 47.83
N VAL A 885 -106.49 152.31 46.61
CA VAL A 885 -107.75 152.48 45.85
C VAL A 885 -108.95 151.85 46.57
N GLU A 886 -108.81 150.70 47.22
CA GLU A 886 -109.88 150.08 48.03
C GLU A 886 -110.23 150.92 49.27
N ARG A 887 -109.22 151.49 49.94
CA ARG A 887 -109.43 152.38 51.09
C ARG A 887 -110.17 153.66 50.66
N ASP A 888 -109.75 154.27 49.56
CA ASP A 888 -110.35 155.52 49.09
C ASP A 888 -111.76 155.28 48.50
N LYS A 889 -112.01 154.11 47.91
CA LYS A 889 -113.35 153.63 47.53
C LYS A 889 -114.26 153.41 48.75
N LEU A 890 -113.74 152.90 49.86
CA LEU A 890 -114.48 152.79 51.13
C LEU A 890 -114.83 154.17 51.71
N ILE A 891 -113.91 155.12 51.65
CA ILE A 891 -114.15 156.51 52.10
C ILE A 891 -115.22 157.19 51.23
N SER A 892 -115.10 157.08 49.90
CA SER A 892 -116.09 157.63 48.95
C SER A 892 -117.48 157.01 49.13
N ASN A 893 -117.58 155.68 49.29
CA ASN A 893 -118.85 155.02 49.57
C ASN A 893 -119.47 155.49 50.90
N SER A 894 -118.66 155.74 51.93
CA SER A 894 -119.15 156.26 53.23
C SER A 894 -119.69 157.69 53.12
N GLN A 895 -119.06 158.54 52.29
CA GLN A 895 -119.52 159.89 51.99
C GLN A 895 -120.87 159.86 51.25
N HIS A 896 -120.96 159.13 50.14
CA HIS A 896 -122.22 159.01 49.39
C HIS A 896 -123.35 158.36 50.20
N HIS A 897 -123.04 157.44 51.13
CA HIS A 897 -124.08 156.87 52.00
C HIS A 897 -124.67 157.92 52.95
N SER A 898 -123.85 158.85 53.47
CA SER A 898 -124.32 159.97 54.31
C SER A 898 -125.13 160.99 53.50
N GLU A 899 -124.72 161.30 52.26
CA GLU A 899 -125.48 162.18 51.35
C GLU A 899 -126.86 161.58 51.01
N ILE A 900 -126.90 160.28 50.73
CA ILE A 900 -128.15 159.55 50.44
C ILE A 900 -129.07 159.53 51.67
N LEU A 901 -128.53 159.40 52.89
CA LEU A 901 -129.33 159.47 54.12
C LEU A 901 -129.98 160.86 54.29
N LEU A 902 -129.17 161.92 54.19
CA LEU A 902 -129.64 163.31 54.30
C LEU A 902 -130.68 163.68 53.23
N LEU A 903 -130.52 163.18 52.00
CA LEU A 903 -131.51 163.34 50.93
C LEU A 903 -132.80 162.56 51.25
N LYS A 904 -132.68 161.33 51.75
CA LYS A 904 -133.83 160.47 52.04
C LYS A 904 -134.73 161.09 53.11
N ASP A 905 -134.16 161.53 54.23
CA ASP A 905 -134.93 162.12 55.34
C ASP A 905 -135.68 163.39 54.86
N ASN A 906 -135.00 164.26 54.11
CA ASN A 906 -135.55 165.49 53.53
C ASN A 906 -136.70 165.25 52.51
N TYR A 907 -136.71 164.10 51.85
CA TYR A 907 -137.84 163.67 51.01
C TYR A 907 -138.95 162.98 51.80
N GLN A 908 -138.62 162.29 52.89
CA GLN A 908 -139.60 161.58 53.72
C GLN A 908 -140.49 162.55 54.51
N ASP A 909 -139.93 163.67 55.00
CA ASP A 909 -140.68 164.78 55.62
C ASP A 909 -141.72 165.38 54.65
N LYS A 910 -141.32 165.64 53.40
CA LYS A 910 -142.21 166.19 52.35
C LYS A 910 -143.34 165.25 51.95
N LEU A 911 -143.13 163.95 52.12
CA LEU A 911 -144.13 162.92 51.79
C LEU A 911 -145.24 162.90 52.86
N ALA A 912 -144.85 162.98 54.14
CA ALA A 912 -145.79 163.10 55.26
C ALA A 912 -146.64 164.39 55.20
N GLU A 913 -146.07 165.51 54.72
CA GLU A 913 -146.82 166.75 54.49
C GLU A 913 -147.94 166.56 53.44
N LYS A 914 -147.69 165.77 52.40
CA LYS A 914 -148.64 165.57 51.29
C LYS A 914 -149.78 164.61 51.62
N ASP A 915 -149.51 163.51 52.33
CA ASP A 915 -150.58 162.59 52.77
C ASP A 915 -151.59 163.29 53.70
N SER A 916 -151.11 164.22 54.54
CA SER A 916 -151.95 165.07 55.40
C SER A 916 -152.92 165.95 54.60
N GLN A 917 -152.46 166.54 53.48
CA GLN A 917 -153.30 167.36 52.61
C GLN A 917 -154.39 166.52 51.91
N ILE A 918 -154.03 165.34 51.38
CA ILE A 918 -154.95 164.46 50.64
C ILE A 918 -156.10 163.95 51.54
N MET A 919 -155.80 163.58 52.78
CA MET A 919 -156.83 163.10 53.72
C MET A 919 -157.88 164.18 54.05
N ASN A 920 -157.48 165.45 54.07
CA ASN A 920 -158.37 166.58 54.37
C ASN A 920 -159.34 166.85 53.19
N GLU A 921 -158.85 166.82 51.95
CA GLU A 921 -159.69 166.96 50.75
C GLU A 921 -160.69 165.80 50.60
N LYS A 922 -160.27 164.56 50.85
CA LYS A 922 -161.13 163.36 50.74
C LYS A 922 -162.39 163.46 51.61
N ARG A 923 -162.27 164.01 52.82
CA ARG A 923 -163.39 164.22 53.76
C ARG A 923 -164.40 165.25 53.24
N THR A 924 -163.90 166.28 52.56
CA THR A 924 -164.71 167.37 52.00
C THR A 924 -165.63 166.86 50.87
N ILE A 925 -165.11 165.98 50.02
CA ILE A 925 -165.87 165.39 48.90
C ILE A 925 -167.01 164.48 49.39
N MET A 926 -166.77 163.62 50.39
CA MET A 926 -167.82 162.76 50.96
C MET A 926 -168.97 163.58 51.54
N SER A 927 -168.66 164.67 52.23
CA SER A 927 -169.63 165.60 52.83
C SER A 927 -170.49 166.29 51.76
N PHE A 928 -169.92 166.63 50.61
CA PHE A 928 -170.65 167.25 49.50
C PHE A 928 -171.66 166.30 48.85
N VAL A 929 -171.31 165.02 48.65
CA VAL A 929 -172.20 164.04 48.02
C VAL A 929 -173.36 163.64 48.96
N ALA A 930 -173.14 163.64 50.27
CA ALA A 930 -174.21 163.50 51.26
C ALA A 930 -175.32 164.56 51.05
N LEU A 931 -174.91 165.82 50.90
CA LEU A 931 -175.78 167.00 50.79
C LEU A 931 -176.66 167.04 49.51
N GLN A 932 -176.32 166.29 48.46
CA GLN A 932 -177.08 166.28 47.20
C GLN A 932 -178.18 165.21 47.16
N PHE A 933 -178.13 164.21 48.05
CA PHE A 933 -179.03 163.05 48.03
C PHE A 933 -179.74 162.82 49.38
N CYS A 934 -180.02 163.90 50.12
CA CYS A 934 -180.59 163.90 51.47
C CYS A 934 -181.92 163.14 51.62
N SER A 935 -182.70 162.93 50.55
CA SER A 935 -183.93 162.13 50.58
C SER A 935 -183.70 160.61 50.59
N LEU A 936 -182.44 160.17 50.42
CA LEU A 936 -182.00 158.77 50.43
C LEU A 936 -180.91 158.49 51.47
N PHE A 937 -180.55 159.48 52.29
CA PHE A 937 -179.48 159.39 53.29
C PHE A 937 -180.06 159.40 54.71
N ASP A 938 -179.73 158.40 55.52
CA ASP A 938 -180.12 158.35 56.94
C ASP A 938 -179.06 159.07 57.80
N ALA A 939 -179.47 160.16 58.44
CA ALA A 939 -178.58 161.07 59.16
C ALA A 939 -177.93 160.48 60.43
N ASN A 940 -178.33 159.27 60.85
CA ASN A 940 -177.80 158.61 62.05
C ASN A 940 -176.53 157.77 61.79
N VAL A 941 -176.03 157.72 60.55
CA VAL A 941 -174.91 156.85 60.15
C VAL A 941 -173.64 157.66 59.89
N GLU A 942 -172.54 157.34 60.60
CA GLU A 942 -171.24 157.98 60.34
C GLU A 942 -170.75 157.70 58.91
N MET A 943 -170.36 158.77 58.20
CA MET A 943 -169.73 158.66 56.88
C MET A 943 -168.27 158.20 56.98
N ASN A 944 -168.10 156.89 56.98
CA ASN A 944 -166.86 156.22 56.59
C ASN A 944 -166.97 155.65 55.16
N GLU A 945 -165.83 155.25 54.59
CA GLU A 945 -165.71 154.87 53.18
C GLU A 945 -166.48 153.57 52.80
N ALA A 946 -166.77 152.72 53.78
CA ALA A 946 -167.65 151.56 53.60
C ALA A 946 -169.11 152.00 53.50
N ASN A 947 -169.61 152.77 54.47
CA ASN A 947 -170.99 153.26 54.50
C ASN A 947 -171.32 154.14 53.27
N PHE A 948 -170.36 154.95 52.83
CA PHE A 948 -170.48 155.77 51.62
C PHE A 948 -170.66 154.91 50.34
N ASN A 949 -169.98 153.77 50.24
CA ASN A 949 -170.19 152.82 49.14
C ASN A 949 -171.58 152.19 49.18
N THR A 950 -172.08 151.80 50.36
CA THR A 950 -173.44 151.23 50.53
C THR A 950 -174.53 152.24 50.14
N PHE A 951 -174.33 153.52 50.46
CA PHE A 951 -175.18 154.62 50.03
C PHE A 951 -175.24 154.75 48.49
N ILE A 952 -174.08 154.77 47.82
CA ILE A 952 -174.00 154.81 46.36
C ILE A 952 -174.64 153.57 45.71
N GLN A 953 -174.49 152.37 46.29
CA GLN A 953 -175.17 151.16 45.80
C GLN A 953 -176.70 151.24 45.93
N THR A 954 -177.21 151.89 46.99
CA THR A 954 -178.65 152.12 47.19
C THR A 954 -179.24 153.05 46.13
N ILE A 955 -178.52 154.11 45.75
CA ILE A 955 -178.90 155.00 44.64
C ILE A 955 -178.92 154.21 43.31
N ARG A 956 -177.90 153.38 43.07
CA ARG A 956 -177.77 152.55 41.86
C ARG A 956 -178.89 151.50 41.71
N SER A 957 -179.32 150.86 42.78
CA SER A 957 -180.38 149.83 42.73
C SER A 957 -181.75 150.43 42.39
N ARG A 958 -182.07 151.61 42.92
CA ARG A 958 -183.30 152.35 42.64
C ARG A 958 -183.43 152.71 41.15
N LEU A 959 -182.32 153.10 40.52
CA LEU A 959 -182.26 153.53 39.12
C LEU A 959 -182.44 152.36 38.14
N MET A 960 -181.91 151.17 38.45
CA MET A 960 -182.10 149.96 37.62
C MET A 960 -183.55 149.47 37.60
N ASN A 961 -184.31 149.62 38.69
CA ASN A 961 -185.72 149.23 38.73
C ASN A 961 -186.60 150.07 37.78
N LEU A 962 -186.28 151.36 37.61
CA LEU A 962 -186.99 152.23 36.65
C LEU A 962 -186.76 151.79 35.20
N LEU A 963 -185.50 151.47 34.84
CA LEU A 963 -185.15 150.97 33.51
C LEU A 963 -185.82 149.62 33.19
N SER A 964 -186.01 148.75 34.18
CA SER A 964 -186.70 147.46 34.01
C SER A 964 -188.19 147.61 33.66
N CYS A 965 -188.84 148.70 34.10
CA CYS A 965 -190.25 148.95 33.81
C CYS A 965 -190.48 149.45 32.38
N ASP A 966 -189.65 150.38 31.88
CA ASP A 966 -189.76 150.92 30.52
C ASP A 966 -189.60 149.82 29.45
N ALA A 967 -188.63 148.91 29.65
CA ALA A 967 -188.39 147.77 28.77
C ALA A 967 -189.61 146.81 28.67
N LYS A 968 -190.39 146.65 29.74
CA LYS A 968 -191.59 145.80 29.75
C LYS A 968 -192.77 146.46 29.02
N LEU A 969 -192.95 147.77 29.16
CA LEU A 969 -194.02 148.52 28.49
C LEU A 969 -193.86 148.49 26.97
N ARG A 970 -192.64 148.64 26.44
CA ARG A 970 -192.36 148.60 24.99
C ARG A 970 -192.72 147.27 24.35
N ASN A 971 -192.38 146.15 25.01
CA ASN A 971 -192.67 144.81 24.51
C ASN A 971 -194.18 144.50 24.45
N LEU A 972 -194.99 145.00 25.40
CA LEU A 972 -196.42 144.67 25.47
C LEU A 972 -197.24 145.30 24.34
N LEU A 973 -196.75 146.40 23.76
CA LEU A 973 -197.41 147.16 22.69
C LEU A 973 -196.78 146.92 21.30
N GLN A 974 -195.78 146.02 21.19
CA GLN A 974 -194.98 145.77 19.98
C GLN A 974 -194.36 147.03 19.34
N ILE A 975 -193.99 148.02 20.15
CA ILE A 975 -193.48 149.32 19.67
C ILE A 975 -191.98 149.21 19.39
N GLY A 976 -191.56 149.60 18.18
CA GLY A 976 -190.14 149.65 17.82
C GLY A 976 -189.35 150.61 18.73
N PRO A 977 -188.06 150.38 19.00
CA PRO A 977 -187.31 151.07 20.07
C PRO A 977 -187.33 152.61 19.97
N ASN A 978 -187.48 153.16 18.76
CA ASN A 978 -187.48 154.60 18.48
C ASN A 978 -188.87 155.19 18.19
N GLN A 979 -189.96 154.44 18.37
CA GLN A 979 -191.33 154.98 18.27
C GLN A 979 -191.85 155.41 19.64
N SER A 980 -192.68 156.47 19.66
CA SER A 980 -193.31 156.96 20.89
C SER A 980 -194.41 156.02 21.36
N ILE A 981 -194.42 155.72 22.67
CA ILE A 981 -195.49 154.93 23.31
C ILE A 981 -196.86 155.63 23.15
N VAL A 982 -196.88 156.95 22.97
CA VAL A 982 -198.10 157.76 22.80
C VAL A 982 -198.71 157.64 21.40
N ASP A 983 -197.89 157.47 20.35
CA ASP A 983 -198.37 157.47 18.96
C ASP A 983 -199.09 156.16 18.59
N CYS A 984 -198.55 155.01 19.01
CA CYS A 984 -199.17 153.71 18.73
C CYS A 984 -200.52 153.53 19.44
N VAL A 985 -200.65 154.05 20.68
CA VAL A 985 -201.94 154.07 21.39
C VAL A 985 -202.97 154.93 20.64
N SER A 986 -202.53 156.02 20.01
CA SER A 986 -203.40 156.92 19.24
C SER A 986 -203.94 156.28 17.96
N GLN A 987 -203.20 155.39 17.29
CA GLN A 987 -203.71 154.64 16.13
C GLN A 987 -204.66 153.49 16.52
N LEU A 988 -204.47 152.88 17.71
CA LEU A 988 -205.34 151.79 18.17
C LEU A 988 -206.76 152.27 18.55
N LEU A 989 -206.92 153.55 18.87
CA LEU A 989 -208.20 154.15 19.29
C LEU A 989 -209.17 154.50 18.15
N LEU A 990 -208.76 154.32 16.87
CA LEU A 990 -209.61 154.59 15.70
C LEU A 990 -210.35 153.34 15.16
N SER A 991 -210.13 152.15 15.72
CA SER A 991 -210.54 150.87 15.12
C SER A 991 -211.58 150.05 15.91
N SER A 992 -212.18 150.59 16.98
CA SER A 992 -213.31 149.94 17.66
C SER A 992 -214.31 150.94 18.27
N PRO A 993 -215.57 150.98 17.80
CA PRO A 993 -216.59 151.88 18.34
C PRO A 993 -217.49 151.21 19.40
N GLN A 994 -217.62 151.85 20.58
CA GLN A 994 -218.84 152.02 21.43
C GLN A 994 -218.58 152.00 22.97
N MET A 995 -219.53 152.59 23.72
CA MET A 995 -219.77 152.48 25.18
C MET A 995 -218.79 153.12 26.19
N LEU A 996 -218.76 154.45 26.18
CA LEU A 996 -219.15 155.32 27.32
C LEU A 996 -219.13 154.82 28.79
N ALA A 997 -218.51 155.65 29.63
CA ALA A 997 -218.99 156.19 30.93
C ALA A 997 -218.45 155.68 32.30
N LYS A 998 -218.20 156.69 33.16
CA LYS A 998 -218.02 156.74 34.62
C LYS A 998 -216.65 156.38 35.25
N TYR A 999 -216.26 157.30 36.14
CA TYR A 999 -215.10 157.37 37.05
C TYR A 999 -213.72 157.54 36.38
#